data_AF-A0A2E5N4Z3-F1
#
_entry.id   AF-A0A2E5N4Z3-F1
#
_cell.length_a   1.000
_cell.length_b   1.000
_cell.length_c   1.000
_cell.angle_alpha   90.00
_cell.angle_beta   90.00
_cell.angle_gamma   90.00
#
_symmetry.space_group_name_H-M   'P 1'
#
loop_
_entity.id
_entity.type
_entity.pdbx_description
1 polymer ?
#
loop_
_entity_poly.entity_id
_entity_poly.type
_entity_poly.pdbx_seq_one_letter_code
_entity_poly.pdbx_strand_id
1 'polypeptide(L)'
;MKRLISVTVPLLSLAIAGCGDESDDLPVDGREFDGVTYSERAPYQGRVIDGYLNNARVWLDLDDNGQYTAGPVEIELDSGNTHILEDGEPTVMSGPGGRFSMDVSALDVPPSIGANLDPRDYPLYALAIPGQTLEERSYGDEAVSRAFLMSASPGVTNITPLTTLARFRSLAGQWNTENPIPDNRFADLDGINLWKDYILANDDRAHAYARGLARFMASQIPDGYNDYLAGNGSDGSEASLLPRDGVYLLGYSVVQNVDEVIAIVDAAVSGGNYGNVDTDTLVLPDVDVEVSNPRLLVSQRISARPTRSDTLPTNTSDLGASAELSFEYSEGGRLLAVSSRGCMGISLPEMARLFQADGYMTNLKTQWLPSAALSPQSAIWYDEEGVHERLEFEWENGVASLDTVTTCHEQTLGVTPGGTELDGISDISWVWDDQAGTLVESVPDRADDRELKVESANSPAEVLDGEQPPLDLVSGYQLTEGGGLEAAVEFAGGGASCAPQGVAPNDTERNGQYATRLFPFSFTSDVAASDLFGAGAYEYDLDERNGVSFARLLRFPFLDRATANRPEVDSANGAFQWQLFYDALNSEELDVQRPNLLKTAYLVDFVATSDCGDGPLDRPGRAYATVEYEYQSLSDYLLDRLSE
;
A
#
# COMPACT_ATOMS: atom_id res chain seq x y z
N MET A 1 -38.83 68.27 -33.03
CA MET A 1 -38.41 69.44 -33.83
C MET A 1 -37.05 69.90 -33.34
N LYS A 2 -36.09 70.07 -34.28
CA LYS A 2 -34.76 70.72 -34.17
C LYS A 2 -33.74 70.08 -33.21
N ARG A 3 -32.46 69.87 -33.57
CA ARG A 3 -31.73 69.70 -34.84
C ARG A 3 -30.30 69.30 -34.41
N LEU A 4 -29.73 68.27 -35.04
CA LEU A 4 -28.33 67.86 -34.89
C LEU A 4 -27.36 68.96 -35.40
N ILE A 5 -26.18 69.05 -34.76
CA ILE A 5 -24.93 69.43 -35.44
C ILE A 5 -23.83 68.47 -34.98
N SER A 6 -23.34 67.74 -35.97
CA SER A 6 -22.22 66.81 -35.96
C SER A 6 -20.88 67.57 -35.93
N VAL A 7 -19.91 67.09 -35.15
CA VAL A 7 -18.50 67.49 -35.30
C VAL A 7 -17.67 66.26 -35.59
N THR A 8 -17.24 66.18 -36.84
CA THR A 8 -16.19 65.33 -37.40
C THR A 8 -14.81 65.76 -36.90
N VAL A 9 -13.97 64.81 -36.50
CA VAL A 9 -12.51 65.01 -36.38
C VAL A 9 -11.82 63.99 -37.30
N PRO A 10 -10.93 64.43 -38.20
CA PRO A 10 -10.34 63.59 -39.23
C PRO A 10 -9.10 62.82 -38.75
N LEU A 11 -8.89 61.63 -39.32
CA LEU A 11 -7.58 60.98 -39.39
C LEU A 11 -6.59 61.87 -40.16
N LEU A 12 -5.40 62.07 -39.62
CA LEU A 12 -4.21 62.31 -40.42
C LEU A 12 -3.00 61.66 -39.76
N SER A 13 -2.39 60.75 -40.52
CA SER A 13 -1.15 60.03 -40.26
C SER A 13 0.05 60.98 -40.29
N LEU A 14 1.03 60.77 -39.39
CA LEU A 14 2.40 61.25 -39.60
C LEU A 14 3.40 60.28 -38.99
N ALA A 15 4.34 59.89 -39.84
CA ALA A 15 5.48 59.05 -39.58
C ALA A 15 6.65 59.85 -38.96
N ILE A 16 7.36 59.16 -38.07
CA ILE A 16 8.81 59.16 -37.77
C ILE A 16 9.64 60.37 -38.22
N ALA A 17 10.28 61.02 -37.23
CA ALA A 17 11.60 61.63 -37.36
C ALA A 17 12.28 61.59 -35.98
N GLY A 18 13.47 60.98 -35.90
CA GLY A 18 14.32 60.94 -34.71
C GLY A 18 15.41 62.03 -34.69
N CYS A 19 16.09 62.12 -33.55
CA CYS A 19 17.48 62.57 -33.25
C CYS A 19 17.61 62.49 -31.71
N GLY A 20 18.54 61.74 -31.10
CA GLY A 20 20.01 61.94 -31.09
C GLY A 20 20.35 62.81 -29.87
N ASP A 21 21.23 62.49 -28.91
CA ASP A 21 22.38 61.57 -28.75
C ASP A 21 22.43 61.19 -27.22
N GLU A 22 23.23 60.29 -26.66
CA GLU A 22 24.62 59.89 -26.89
C GLU A 22 24.88 58.68 -25.94
N SER A 23 25.45 57.57 -26.44
CA SER A 23 26.22 56.63 -25.61
C SER A 23 27.21 55.92 -26.52
N ASP A 24 28.47 56.06 -26.16
CA ASP A 24 29.66 55.69 -26.92
C ASP A 24 29.78 54.18 -27.13
N ASP A 25 29.40 53.71 -28.32
CA ASP A 25 29.91 52.45 -28.87
C ASP A 25 30.80 52.75 -30.07
N LEU A 26 32.10 52.54 -29.90
CA LEU A 26 33.02 52.38 -31.02
C LEU A 26 32.76 51.02 -31.68
N PRO A 27 32.77 50.90 -33.02
CA PRO A 27 32.65 49.62 -33.68
C PRO A 27 33.97 48.86 -33.53
N VAL A 28 34.00 47.87 -32.66
CA VAL A 28 35.13 46.93 -32.58
C VAL A 28 35.01 45.89 -33.69
N ASP A 29 35.93 46.03 -34.64
CA ASP A 29 36.33 45.07 -35.65
C ASP A 29 36.61 43.69 -35.02
N GLY A 30 36.34 42.64 -35.78
CA GLY A 30 36.55 41.27 -35.36
C GLY A 30 38.02 40.99 -35.05
N ARG A 31 38.22 40.19 -34.01
CA ARG A 31 39.47 39.65 -33.44
C ARG A 31 39.97 40.41 -32.21
N GLU A 32 39.36 40.07 -31.07
CA GLU A 32 40.03 39.71 -29.83
C GLU A 32 39.00 38.99 -28.96
N PHE A 33 39.16 37.67 -28.81
CA PHE A 33 38.47 36.90 -27.77
C PHE A 33 39.11 37.31 -26.43
N ASP A 34 38.65 38.42 -25.86
CA ASP A 34 38.78 38.66 -24.42
C ASP A 34 37.74 37.79 -23.72
N GLY A 35 38.16 37.16 -22.63
CA GLY A 35 37.41 36.15 -21.92
C GLY A 35 36.08 36.71 -21.44
N VAL A 36 35.01 36.30 -22.11
CA VAL A 36 33.70 36.19 -21.47
C VAL A 36 33.89 35.24 -20.30
N THR A 37 34.02 35.82 -19.10
CA THR A 37 33.62 35.17 -17.86
C THR A 37 32.28 34.52 -18.16
N TYR A 38 32.26 33.18 -18.20
CA TYR A 38 31.02 32.42 -18.21
C TYR A 38 30.17 33.00 -17.09
N SER A 39 29.06 33.64 -17.44
CA SER A 39 28.16 34.21 -16.45
C SER A 39 27.73 33.07 -15.55
N GLU A 40 28.06 33.16 -14.26
CA GLU A 40 27.55 32.24 -13.24
C GLU A 40 26.05 32.08 -13.45
N ARG A 41 25.58 30.82 -13.45
CA ARG A 41 24.17 30.52 -13.63
C ARG A 41 23.37 31.26 -12.56
N ALA A 42 22.31 31.96 -12.98
CA ALA A 42 21.46 32.69 -12.04
C ALA A 42 20.82 31.71 -11.04
N PRO A 43 20.67 32.10 -9.75
CA PRO A 43 20.07 31.22 -8.76
C PRO A 43 18.61 30.93 -9.11
N TYR A 44 18.15 29.73 -8.77
CA TYR A 44 16.77 29.30 -8.99
C TYR A 44 15.87 29.85 -7.88
N GLN A 45 14.82 30.58 -8.26
CA GLN A 45 14.04 31.40 -7.33
C GLN A 45 12.56 31.04 -7.38
N GLY A 46 11.90 31.15 -6.22
CA GLY A 46 10.49 30.84 -6.09
C GLY A 46 9.94 31.22 -4.72
N ARG A 47 8.79 30.61 -4.37
CA ARG A 47 8.13 30.84 -3.07
C ARG A 47 7.53 29.56 -2.50
N VAL A 48 7.50 29.49 -1.16
CA VAL A 48 6.79 28.47 -0.39
C VAL A 48 5.57 29.11 0.27
N ILE A 49 4.36 28.56 0.04
CA ILE A 49 3.10 29.22 0.38
C ILE A 49 2.10 28.21 0.97
N ASP A 50 1.75 28.41 2.24
CA ASP A 50 0.57 27.83 2.90
C ASP A 50 -0.24 28.99 3.53
N GLY A 51 0.37 29.71 4.47
CA GLY A 51 0.52 31.17 4.48
C GLY A 51 2.02 31.42 4.37
N TYR A 52 2.51 32.37 3.55
CA TYR A 52 3.96 32.49 3.19
C TYR A 52 4.93 31.95 4.26
N LEU A 53 5.64 30.86 3.95
CA LEU A 53 6.41 30.10 4.94
C LEU A 53 7.86 30.57 4.99
N ASN A 54 8.28 31.12 6.12
CA ASN A 54 9.66 31.50 6.41
C ASN A 54 10.37 30.35 7.15
N ASN A 55 11.65 30.11 6.86
CA ASN A 55 12.44 28.99 7.39
C ASN A 55 11.85 27.59 7.06
N ALA A 56 11.28 27.39 5.87
CA ALA A 56 11.03 26.06 5.33
C ALA A 56 12.25 25.59 4.53
N ARG A 57 12.58 24.30 4.60
CA ARG A 57 13.65 23.71 3.79
C ARG A 57 13.14 23.47 2.37
N VAL A 58 13.88 23.90 1.36
CA VAL A 58 13.52 23.76 -0.06
C VAL A 58 14.66 23.09 -0.80
N TRP A 59 14.39 22.07 -1.59
CA TRP A 59 15.38 21.41 -2.45
C TRP A 59 14.82 21.08 -3.83
N LEU A 60 15.74 20.82 -4.75
CA LEU A 60 15.45 20.30 -6.08
C LEU A 60 15.68 18.79 -6.06
N ASP A 61 14.63 18.00 -6.30
CA ASP A 61 14.68 16.54 -6.26
C ASP A 61 15.17 16.00 -7.61
N LEU A 62 16.40 15.50 -7.63
CA LEU A 62 17.14 15.10 -8.82
C LEU A 62 17.10 13.59 -9.04
N ASP A 63 16.89 12.81 -7.98
CA ASP A 63 16.87 11.34 -8.01
C ASP A 63 15.44 10.73 -7.98
N ASP A 64 14.42 11.60 -7.99
CA ASP A 64 12.98 11.26 -8.03
C ASP A 64 12.56 10.37 -6.85
N ASN A 65 13.10 10.65 -5.66
CA ASN A 65 12.68 10.01 -4.41
C ASN A 65 11.82 10.94 -3.53
N GLY A 66 11.75 12.23 -3.89
CA GLY A 66 10.95 13.24 -3.20
C GLY A 66 11.44 13.63 -1.80
N GLN A 67 12.62 13.18 -1.41
CA GLN A 67 13.34 13.48 -0.18
C GLN A 67 14.66 14.17 -0.51
N TYR A 68 15.25 14.86 0.47
CA TYR A 68 16.54 15.51 0.25
C TYR A 68 17.68 14.49 0.33
N THR A 69 18.52 14.45 -0.71
CA THR A 69 19.75 13.64 -0.72
C THR A 69 20.99 14.52 -0.48
N ALA A 70 21.64 14.37 0.68
CA ALA A 70 22.84 15.14 1.08
C ALA A 70 24.11 14.83 0.27
N GLY A 71 24.06 13.83 -0.62
CA GLY A 71 25.14 13.46 -1.52
C GLY A 71 25.92 12.20 -1.12
N PRO A 72 26.62 11.57 -2.08
CA PRO A 72 26.62 11.93 -3.50
C PRO A 72 25.32 11.53 -4.21
N VAL A 73 24.91 12.30 -5.23
CA VAL A 73 23.79 11.96 -6.13
C VAL A 73 24.33 11.66 -7.52
N GLU A 74 24.01 10.49 -8.06
CA GLU A 74 24.38 10.08 -9.41
C GLU A 74 23.23 10.35 -10.38
N ILE A 75 23.49 11.10 -11.45
CA ILE A 75 22.51 11.45 -12.48
C ILE A 75 22.97 10.86 -13.81
N GLU A 76 22.14 10.02 -14.42
CA GLU A 76 22.35 9.56 -15.78
C GLU A 76 21.92 10.64 -16.77
N LEU A 77 22.84 11.07 -17.63
CA LEU A 77 22.58 12.05 -18.68
C LEU A 77 22.07 11.36 -19.94
N ASP A 78 21.34 12.09 -20.79
CA ASP A 78 20.89 11.62 -22.13
C ASP A 78 22.01 11.04 -23.01
N SER A 79 23.26 11.42 -22.74
CA SER A 79 24.45 10.90 -23.42
C SER A 79 24.84 9.47 -23.02
N GLY A 80 24.22 8.90 -21.98
CA GLY A 80 24.59 7.63 -21.34
C GLY A 80 25.77 7.75 -20.37
N ASN A 81 26.27 8.96 -20.09
CA ASN A 81 27.29 9.22 -19.08
C ASN A 81 26.66 9.59 -17.74
N THR A 82 27.35 9.32 -16.64
CA THR A 82 26.92 9.72 -15.28
C THR A 82 27.59 11.02 -14.85
N HIS A 83 26.81 11.95 -14.31
CA HIS A 83 27.28 13.12 -13.59
C HIS A 83 27.02 12.94 -12.09
N ILE A 84 27.99 13.31 -11.24
CA ILE A 84 27.90 13.10 -9.79
C ILE A 84 27.90 14.46 -9.11
N LEU A 85 26.89 14.70 -8.27
CA LEU A 85 26.81 15.83 -7.36
C LEU A 85 27.32 15.38 -5.99
N GLU A 86 28.59 15.67 -5.71
CA GLU A 86 29.28 15.24 -4.48
C GLU A 86 28.62 15.82 -3.21
N ASP A 87 28.16 17.07 -3.29
CA ASP A 87 27.52 17.80 -2.17
C ASP A 87 25.99 17.58 -2.10
N GLY A 88 25.47 16.64 -2.90
CA GLY A 88 24.05 16.30 -2.93
C GLY A 88 23.19 17.28 -3.72
N GLU A 89 21.90 17.25 -3.42
CA GLU A 89 20.90 18.05 -4.13
C GLU A 89 21.00 19.55 -3.77
N PRO A 90 20.79 20.45 -4.74
CA PRO A 90 20.64 21.87 -4.46
C PRO A 90 19.54 22.14 -3.42
N THR A 91 19.88 22.85 -2.34
CA THR A 91 18.96 23.09 -1.22
C THR A 91 19.16 24.47 -0.56
N VAL A 92 18.10 25.02 0.04
CA VAL A 92 18.09 26.35 0.70
C VAL A 92 16.97 26.45 1.74
N MET A 93 17.03 27.43 2.64
CA MET A 93 15.89 27.80 3.50
C MET A 93 15.10 28.95 2.86
N SER A 94 13.76 28.89 2.91
CA SER A 94 12.91 30.02 2.55
C SER A 94 13.07 31.17 3.56
N GLY A 95 12.90 32.39 3.07
CA GLY A 95 12.92 33.62 3.85
C GLY A 95 11.58 34.36 3.85
N PRO A 96 11.57 35.65 4.23
CA PRO A 96 10.36 36.47 4.27
C PRO A 96 9.58 36.50 2.95
N GLY A 97 8.25 36.48 3.04
CA GLY A 97 7.32 36.28 1.93
C GLY A 97 7.40 34.90 1.29
N GLY A 98 7.92 33.92 2.03
CA GLY A 98 8.18 32.55 1.57
C GLY A 98 9.25 32.41 0.49
N ARG A 99 10.04 33.47 0.24
CA ARG A 99 10.94 33.53 -0.93
C ARG A 99 12.17 32.66 -0.73
N PHE A 100 12.60 31.94 -1.76
CA PHE A 100 13.87 31.25 -1.78
C PHE A 100 14.72 31.65 -2.99
N SER A 101 16.04 31.49 -2.87
CA SER A 101 17.02 31.71 -3.94
C SER A 101 18.10 30.64 -3.80
N MET A 102 17.95 29.56 -4.55
CA MET A 102 18.77 28.36 -4.49
C MET A 102 19.95 28.46 -5.45
N ASP A 103 21.14 28.10 -4.96
CA ASP A 103 22.31 27.95 -5.81
C ASP A 103 22.20 26.63 -6.59
N VAL A 104 22.29 26.71 -7.92
CA VAL A 104 22.17 25.57 -8.84
C VAL A 104 23.42 25.44 -9.71
N SER A 105 24.54 26.03 -9.31
CA SER A 105 25.82 25.88 -10.01
C SER A 105 26.28 24.43 -10.09
N ALA A 106 25.86 23.58 -9.13
CA ALA A 106 26.14 22.15 -9.14
C ALA A 106 25.56 21.41 -10.37
N LEU A 107 24.59 22.01 -11.07
CA LEU A 107 24.00 21.46 -12.30
C LEU A 107 24.81 21.78 -13.57
N ASP A 108 25.91 22.53 -13.46
CA ASP A 108 26.81 22.80 -14.57
C ASP A 108 27.70 21.58 -14.84
N VAL A 109 27.29 20.79 -15.84
CA VAL A 109 27.99 19.57 -16.24
C VAL A 109 29.24 19.92 -17.07
N PRO A 110 30.39 19.27 -16.83
CA PRO A 110 31.57 19.44 -17.68
C PRO A 110 31.23 19.14 -19.16
N PRO A 111 31.62 20.01 -20.13
CA PRO A 111 31.27 19.82 -21.54
C PRO A 111 31.77 18.51 -22.17
N SER A 112 32.73 17.84 -21.53
CA SER A 112 33.22 16.52 -21.95
C SER A 112 32.30 15.36 -21.55
N ILE A 113 31.35 15.58 -20.64
CA ILE A 113 30.43 14.56 -20.10
C ILE A 113 29.03 14.74 -20.68
N GLY A 114 28.53 15.98 -20.77
CA GLY A 114 27.21 16.27 -21.34
C GLY A 114 26.83 17.76 -21.31
N ALA A 115 25.58 18.05 -21.64
CA ALA A 115 25.00 19.38 -21.48
C ALA A 115 24.64 19.64 -20.01
N ASN A 116 24.63 20.91 -19.60
CA ASN A 116 24.22 21.28 -18.25
C ASN A 116 22.75 20.87 -18.02
N LEU A 117 22.45 20.39 -16.82
CA LEU A 117 21.08 20.05 -16.42
C LEU A 117 20.25 21.33 -16.28
N ASP A 118 18.98 21.32 -16.67
CA ASP A 118 18.08 22.46 -16.44
C ASP A 118 17.34 22.25 -15.12
N PRO A 119 17.43 23.16 -14.13
CA PRO A 119 16.70 23.00 -12.88
C PRO A 119 15.17 22.95 -13.07
N ARG A 120 14.64 23.41 -14.21
CA ARG A 120 13.21 23.37 -14.51
C ARG A 120 12.71 21.99 -14.94
N ASP A 121 13.61 21.05 -15.19
CA ASP A 121 13.24 19.68 -15.55
C ASP A 121 12.99 18.80 -14.31
N TYR A 122 13.26 19.33 -13.12
CA TYR A 122 13.16 18.63 -11.85
C TYR A 122 12.09 19.25 -10.94
N PRO A 123 11.37 18.44 -10.14
CA PRO A 123 10.40 18.94 -9.18
C PRO A 123 11.07 19.64 -7.99
N LEU A 124 10.36 20.62 -7.43
CA LEU A 124 10.74 21.26 -6.19
C LEU A 124 9.96 20.65 -5.02
N TYR A 125 10.63 20.49 -3.89
CA TYR A 125 10.00 20.12 -2.63
C TYR A 125 10.28 21.16 -1.55
N ALA A 126 9.34 21.29 -0.62
CA ALA A 126 9.51 22.08 0.58
C ALA A 126 9.02 21.32 1.81
N LEU A 127 9.85 21.27 2.85
CA LEU A 127 9.53 20.73 4.16
C LEU A 127 9.31 21.87 5.15
N ALA A 128 8.11 21.94 5.72
CA ALA A 128 7.85 22.75 6.89
C ALA A 128 8.33 22.01 8.14
N ILE A 129 9.10 22.68 8.99
CA ILE A 129 9.79 22.11 10.15
C ILE A 129 9.08 22.58 11.43
N PRO A 130 8.57 21.66 12.28
CA PRO A 130 7.91 21.98 13.55
C PRO A 130 8.72 22.94 14.40
N GLY A 131 8.08 24.01 14.87
CA GLY A 131 8.67 25.00 15.77
C GLY A 131 9.73 25.92 15.14
N GLN A 132 10.13 25.70 13.88
CA GLN A 132 11.15 26.49 13.18
C GLN A 132 10.60 27.25 11.99
N THR A 133 9.80 26.58 11.17
CA THR A 133 9.10 27.22 10.05
C THR A 133 8.00 28.11 10.61
N LEU A 134 7.98 29.36 10.14
CA LEU A 134 7.02 30.39 10.54
C LEU A 134 6.08 30.68 9.39
N GLU A 135 4.79 30.55 9.61
CA GLU A 135 3.74 31.04 8.72
C GLU A 135 3.52 32.54 8.96
N GLU A 136 3.64 33.34 7.90
CA GLU A 136 3.30 34.77 7.96
C GLU A 136 1.77 34.97 8.00
N ARG A 137 1.25 35.43 9.13
CA ARG A 137 -0.17 35.78 9.29
C ARG A 137 -0.37 37.28 9.46
N SER A 138 -1.60 37.75 9.21
CA SER A 138 -1.97 39.17 9.33
C SER A 138 -1.81 39.74 10.76
N TYR A 139 -1.79 38.88 11.77
CA TYR A 139 -1.66 39.23 13.19
C TYR A 139 -0.31 38.83 13.81
N GLY A 140 0.65 38.40 12.98
CA GLY A 140 2.00 38.03 13.40
C GLY A 140 2.37 36.61 12.96
N ASP A 141 3.67 36.36 12.82
CA ASP A 141 4.19 35.07 12.38
C ASP A 141 3.90 33.98 13.44
N GLU A 142 3.47 32.81 12.98
CA GLU A 142 3.14 31.66 13.84
C GLU A 142 3.98 30.45 13.44
N ALA A 143 4.56 29.77 14.43
CA ALA A 143 5.35 28.58 14.16
C ALA A 143 4.43 27.40 13.82
N VAL A 144 4.78 26.65 12.77
CA VAL A 144 4.05 25.41 12.43
C VAL A 144 4.24 24.38 13.54
N SER A 145 3.16 23.68 13.90
CA SER A 145 3.15 22.72 15.02
C SER A 145 3.56 21.31 14.62
N ARG A 146 3.34 20.95 13.36
CA ARG A 146 3.70 19.67 12.74
C ARG A 146 4.37 19.91 11.40
N ALA A 147 5.16 18.94 10.98
CA ALA A 147 5.84 18.91 9.71
C ALA A 147 4.81 18.59 8.62
N PHE A 148 5.04 19.13 7.43
CA PHE A 148 4.34 18.71 6.22
C PHE A 148 5.24 18.96 5.02
N LEU A 149 5.06 18.13 4.00
CA LEU A 149 5.81 18.18 2.77
C LEU A 149 4.91 18.74 1.66
N MET A 150 5.46 19.67 0.89
CA MET A 150 4.81 20.20 -0.31
C MET A 150 5.72 20.01 -1.51
N SER A 151 5.13 19.92 -2.68
CA SER A 151 5.86 19.81 -3.93
C SER A 151 5.28 20.70 -5.03
N ALA A 152 6.09 20.91 -6.07
CA ALA A 152 5.69 21.54 -7.31
C ALA A 152 6.27 20.76 -8.48
N SER A 153 5.47 20.62 -9.55
CA SER A 153 5.92 19.99 -10.79
C SER A 153 7.14 20.70 -11.38
N PRO A 154 7.93 20.00 -12.21
CA PRO A 154 9.02 20.60 -12.96
C PRO A 154 8.64 21.95 -13.61
N GLY A 155 9.46 22.97 -13.37
CA GLY A 155 9.31 24.31 -13.93
C GLY A 155 8.32 25.21 -13.18
N VAL A 156 7.58 24.71 -12.19
CA VAL A 156 6.71 25.50 -11.31
C VAL A 156 7.47 25.94 -10.08
N THR A 157 7.59 27.26 -9.87
CA THR A 157 8.43 27.83 -8.80
C THR A 157 7.66 28.22 -7.54
N ASN A 158 6.34 28.10 -7.52
CA ASN A 158 5.54 28.26 -6.32
C ASN A 158 5.28 26.87 -5.74
N ILE A 159 5.72 26.64 -4.51
CA ILE A 159 5.50 25.38 -3.78
C ILE A 159 4.36 25.63 -2.80
N THR A 160 3.21 25.02 -3.06
CA THR A 160 1.97 25.21 -2.30
C THR A 160 1.23 23.87 -2.11
N PRO A 161 0.25 23.79 -1.20
CA PRO A 161 -0.62 22.61 -1.09
C PRO A 161 -1.34 22.30 -2.42
N LEU A 162 -1.70 23.32 -3.19
CA LEU A 162 -2.39 23.17 -4.47
C LEU A 162 -1.46 22.69 -5.58
N THR A 163 -0.19 23.14 -5.62
CA THR A 163 0.78 22.61 -6.59
C THR A 163 1.18 21.18 -6.25
N THR A 164 1.17 20.83 -4.96
CA THR A 164 1.40 19.48 -4.47
C THR A 164 0.32 18.55 -4.99
N LEU A 165 -0.95 18.91 -4.78
CA LEU A 165 -2.10 18.20 -5.32
C LEU A 165 -2.03 18.08 -6.85
N ALA A 166 -1.72 19.17 -7.55
CA ALA A 166 -1.65 19.17 -9.00
C ALA A 166 -0.54 18.26 -9.54
N ARG A 167 0.63 18.22 -8.88
CA ARG A 167 1.72 17.30 -9.21
C ARG A 167 1.29 15.85 -9.01
N PHE A 168 0.77 15.50 -7.85
CA PHE A 168 0.41 14.11 -7.56
C PHE A 168 -0.79 13.61 -8.37
N ARG A 169 -1.73 14.48 -8.76
CA ARG A 169 -2.75 14.16 -9.78
C ARG A 169 -2.11 13.80 -11.11
N SER A 170 -1.15 14.59 -11.56
CA SER A 170 -0.44 14.31 -12.81
C SER A 170 0.34 13.00 -12.74
N LEU A 171 0.98 12.69 -11.61
CA LEU A 171 1.70 11.44 -11.41
C LEU A 171 0.75 10.25 -11.38
N ALA A 172 -0.35 10.33 -10.63
CA ALA A 172 -1.38 9.29 -10.59
C ALA A 172 -1.98 9.06 -12.00
N GLY A 173 -2.32 10.13 -12.72
CA GLY A 173 -2.84 10.06 -14.09
C GLY A 173 -1.88 9.47 -15.11
N GLN A 174 -0.56 9.44 -14.82
CA GLN A 174 0.48 8.91 -15.70
C GLN A 174 1.07 7.58 -15.22
N TRP A 175 0.66 7.09 -14.06
CA TRP A 175 1.22 5.87 -13.46
C TRP A 175 1.10 4.65 -14.38
N ASN A 176 -0.05 4.51 -15.05
CA ASN A 176 -0.25 3.47 -16.06
C ASN A 176 -0.52 4.11 -17.44
N THR A 177 0.41 3.94 -18.37
CA THR A 177 0.27 4.50 -19.73
C THR A 177 -0.80 3.80 -20.57
N GLU A 178 -1.13 2.54 -20.25
CA GLU A 178 -2.15 1.78 -20.98
C GLU A 178 -3.55 2.10 -20.48
N ASN A 179 -3.70 2.39 -19.18
CA ASN A 179 -4.95 2.78 -18.54
C ASN A 179 -4.76 3.99 -17.61
N PRO A 180 -4.55 5.20 -18.16
CA PRO A 180 -4.36 6.39 -17.35
C PRO A 180 -5.64 6.76 -16.61
N ILE A 181 -5.50 7.22 -15.36
CA ILE A 181 -6.64 7.70 -14.57
C ILE A 181 -7.19 8.98 -15.22
N PRO A 182 -8.46 9.00 -15.69
CA PRO A 182 -8.99 10.16 -16.38
C PRO A 182 -9.26 11.33 -15.41
N ASP A 183 -9.10 12.57 -15.88
CA ASP A 183 -9.19 13.78 -15.05
C ASP A 183 -10.50 13.90 -14.25
N ASN A 184 -11.60 13.33 -14.74
CA ASN A 184 -12.91 13.35 -14.07
C ASN A 184 -12.98 12.46 -12.82
N ARG A 185 -11.94 11.68 -12.54
CA ARG A 185 -11.78 10.87 -11.32
C ARG A 185 -11.18 11.66 -10.17
N PHE A 186 -10.55 12.80 -10.45
CA PHE A 186 -10.00 13.67 -9.42
C PHE A 186 -11.02 14.73 -9.01
N ALA A 187 -10.94 15.19 -7.75
CA ALA A 187 -11.82 16.23 -7.23
C ALA A 187 -11.90 17.46 -8.16
N ASP A 188 -13.11 17.92 -8.44
CA ASP A 188 -13.32 19.12 -9.25
C ASP A 188 -13.10 20.38 -8.40
N LEU A 189 -12.10 21.17 -8.79
CA LEU A 189 -11.72 22.41 -8.11
C LEU A 189 -12.25 23.66 -8.81
N ASP A 190 -13.18 23.50 -9.74
CA ASP A 190 -14.01 24.52 -10.39
C ASP A 190 -13.49 25.98 -10.25
N GLY A 191 -12.65 26.39 -11.21
CA GLY A 191 -12.14 27.75 -11.33
C GLY A 191 -10.93 28.10 -10.44
N ILE A 192 -10.43 27.18 -9.61
CA ILE A 192 -9.21 27.37 -8.83
C ILE A 192 -7.96 27.17 -9.70
N ASN A 193 -7.02 28.11 -9.62
CA ASN A 193 -5.72 27.98 -10.26
C ASN A 193 -4.71 27.36 -9.29
N LEU A 194 -4.33 26.12 -9.53
CA LEU A 194 -3.45 25.35 -8.64
C LEU A 194 -1.99 25.84 -8.62
N TRP A 195 -1.56 26.58 -9.64
CA TRP A 195 -0.16 26.93 -9.87
C TRP A 195 0.21 28.35 -9.42
N LYS A 196 -0.79 29.17 -9.10
CA LYS A 196 -0.61 30.59 -8.81
C LYS A 196 -0.40 30.83 -7.31
N ASP A 197 0.32 31.89 -6.99
CA ASP A 197 0.28 32.50 -5.66
C ASP A 197 -1.14 33.03 -5.39
N TYR A 198 -1.94 32.23 -4.67
CA TYR A 198 -3.34 32.53 -4.35
C TYR A 198 -3.48 33.68 -3.35
N ILE A 199 -2.47 33.93 -2.51
CA ILE A 199 -2.45 35.06 -1.56
C ILE A 199 -2.33 36.36 -2.36
N LEU A 200 -1.36 36.45 -3.27
CA LEU A 200 -1.20 37.62 -4.13
C LEU A 200 -2.39 37.81 -5.08
N ALA A 201 -3.06 36.73 -5.45
CA ALA A 201 -4.28 36.77 -6.26
C ALA A 201 -5.52 37.25 -5.48
N ASN A 202 -5.47 37.34 -4.15
CA ASN A 202 -6.63 37.52 -3.27
C ASN A 202 -7.74 36.50 -3.57
N ASP A 203 -7.36 35.23 -3.74
CA ASP A 203 -8.30 34.13 -3.93
C ASP A 203 -8.56 33.43 -2.59
N ASP A 204 -9.54 33.94 -1.85
CA ASP A 204 -9.88 33.43 -0.52
C ASP A 204 -10.34 31.97 -0.53
N ARG A 205 -10.92 31.49 -1.65
CA ARG A 205 -11.35 30.09 -1.80
C ARG A 205 -10.14 29.17 -1.97
N ALA A 206 -9.23 29.52 -2.88
CA ALA A 206 -7.97 28.80 -3.05
C ALA A 206 -7.17 28.79 -1.74
N HIS A 207 -7.16 29.91 -1.00
CA HIS A 207 -6.50 30.01 0.30
C HIS A 207 -7.10 29.03 1.32
N ALA A 208 -8.43 29.00 1.48
CA ALA A 208 -9.10 28.10 2.42
C ALA A 208 -8.84 26.62 2.10
N TYR A 209 -8.88 26.23 0.81
CA TYR A 209 -8.54 24.87 0.39
C TYR A 209 -7.08 24.52 0.64
N ALA A 210 -6.15 25.43 0.30
CA ALA A 210 -4.73 25.21 0.54
C ALA A 210 -4.44 24.96 2.02
N ARG A 211 -5.03 25.78 2.91
CA ARG A 211 -4.91 25.62 4.36
C ARG A 211 -5.49 24.30 4.88
N GLY A 212 -6.66 23.88 4.38
CA GLY A 212 -7.24 22.58 4.70
C GLY A 212 -6.32 21.42 4.30
N LEU A 213 -5.78 21.48 3.07
CA LEU A 213 -4.85 20.48 2.55
C LEU A 213 -3.51 20.46 3.31
N ALA A 214 -2.96 21.61 3.70
CA ALA A 214 -1.76 21.70 4.53
C ALA A 214 -1.93 21.01 5.88
N ARG A 215 -3.08 21.25 6.53
CA ARG A 215 -3.41 20.58 7.81
C ARG A 215 -3.57 19.08 7.64
N PHE A 216 -4.19 18.63 6.54
CA PHE A 216 -4.30 17.20 6.22
C PHE A 216 -2.93 16.57 5.93
N MET A 217 -2.09 17.18 5.10
CA MET A 217 -0.71 16.71 4.88
C MET A 217 0.10 16.64 6.18
N ALA A 218 -0.13 17.58 7.11
CA ALA A 218 0.55 17.59 8.41
C ALA A 218 0.10 16.48 9.35
N SER A 219 -1.15 15.99 9.24
CA SER A 219 -1.62 14.86 10.05
C SER A 219 -1.03 13.53 9.59
N GLN A 220 -0.67 13.42 8.31
CA GLN A 220 -0.14 12.19 7.71
C GLN A 220 1.34 11.93 8.01
N ILE A 221 2.10 12.97 8.41
CA ILE A 221 3.51 12.77 8.75
C ILE A 221 3.60 11.95 10.04
N PRO A 222 4.33 10.80 10.05
CA PRO A 222 4.47 9.96 11.23
C PRO A 222 4.98 10.73 12.46
N ASP A 223 4.45 10.42 13.64
CA ASP A 223 4.81 11.13 14.88
C ASP A 223 6.30 11.04 15.21
N GLY A 224 6.92 9.88 15.01
CA GLY A 224 8.35 9.70 15.22
C GLY A 224 9.20 10.62 14.34
N TYR A 225 8.72 10.95 13.14
CA TYR A 225 9.40 11.88 12.25
C TYR A 225 9.19 13.34 12.69
N ASN A 226 7.97 13.70 13.11
CA ASN A 226 7.68 15.00 13.71
C ASN A 226 8.55 15.29 14.93
N ASP A 227 8.66 14.33 15.84
CA ASP A 227 9.47 14.44 17.06
C ASP A 227 10.97 14.62 16.73
N TYR A 228 11.45 13.91 15.72
CA TYR A 228 12.83 14.04 15.24
C TYR A 228 13.14 15.45 14.75
N LEU A 229 12.28 16.00 13.88
CA LEU A 229 12.43 17.35 13.33
C LEU A 229 12.31 18.43 14.42
N ALA A 230 11.41 18.24 15.39
CA ALA A 230 11.20 19.17 16.49
C ALA A 230 12.36 19.16 17.52
N GLY A 231 12.99 18.00 17.74
CA GLY A 231 13.82 17.75 18.92
C GLY A 231 15.26 18.27 18.90
N ASN A 232 15.85 18.59 17.73
CA ASN A 232 17.32 18.62 17.61
C ASN A 232 17.94 19.84 16.90
N GLY A 233 17.18 20.92 16.66
CA GLY A 233 17.68 21.98 15.76
C GLY A 233 17.90 21.46 14.34
N SER A 234 17.12 20.43 13.98
CA SER A 234 17.06 19.84 12.65
C SER A 234 16.76 20.93 11.65
N ASP A 235 17.47 20.94 10.54
CA ASP A 235 17.20 21.88 9.47
C ASP A 235 16.53 21.18 8.27
N GLY A 236 16.11 19.92 8.42
CA GLY A 236 15.44 19.15 7.38
C GLY A 236 16.39 18.62 6.30
N SER A 237 17.71 18.61 6.57
CA SER A 237 18.73 18.03 5.68
C SER A 237 19.08 16.58 6.01
N GLU A 238 18.43 16.01 7.00
CA GLU A 238 18.73 14.67 7.49
C GLU A 238 18.30 13.63 6.44
N ALA A 239 19.20 12.70 6.12
CA ALA A 239 19.01 11.78 5.00
C ALA A 239 17.90 10.75 5.29
N SER A 240 17.07 10.49 4.26
CA SER A 240 16.16 9.34 4.14
C SER A 240 15.27 9.07 5.37
N LEU A 241 14.51 10.10 5.77
CA LEU A 241 13.63 10.04 6.93
C LEU A 241 12.36 9.21 6.69
N LEU A 242 11.96 9.09 5.42
CA LEU A 242 10.92 8.18 4.97
C LEU A 242 11.54 7.05 4.13
N PRO A 243 10.88 5.88 4.06
CA PRO A 243 11.19 4.89 3.02
C PRO A 243 11.09 5.52 1.62
N ARG A 244 11.79 4.94 0.63
CA ARG A 244 11.97 5.53 -0.71
C ARG A 244 10.65 6.00 -1.35
N ASP A 245 9.58 5.23 -1.19
CA ASP A 245 8.28 5.50 -1.83
C ASP A 245 7.32 6.29 -0.92
N GLY A 246 7.71 6.57 0.33
CA GLY A 246 6.84 7.15 1.35
C GLY A 246 6.26 8.50 0.94
N VAL A 247 7.06 9.34 0.27
CA VAL A 247 6.61 10.66 -0.23
C VAL A 247 5.50 10.53 -1.28
N TYR A 248 5.59 9.51 -2.14
CA TYR A 248 4.58 9.27 -3.18
C TYR A 248 3.28 8.78 -2.55
N LEU A 249 3.34 7.90 -1.56
CA LEU A 249 2.16 7.44 -0.82
C LEU A 249 1.45 8.59 -0.09
N LEU A 250 2.19 9.46 0.60
CA LEU A 250 1.63 10.67 1.20
C LEU A 250 0.95 11.56 0.14
N GLY A 251 1.60 11.73 -1.02
CA GLY A 251 1.05 12.49 -2.14
C GLY A 251 -0.22 11.88 -2.74
N TYR A 252 -0.28 10.56 -2.91
CA TYR A 252 -1.48 9.87 -3.39
C TYR A 252 -2.63 9.92 -2.40
N SER A 253 -2.33 9.85 -1.10
CA SER A 253 -3.32 10.05 -0.05
C SER A 253 -3.99 11.43 -0.14
N VAL A 254 -3.22 12.49 -0.43
CA VAL A 254 -3.77 13.84 -0.71
C VAL A 254 -4.71 13.83 -1.91
N VAL A 255 -4.38 13.09 -2.97
CA VAL A 255 -5.23 12.97 -4.17
C VAL A 255 -6.52 12.20 -3.88
N GLN A 256 -6.49 11.18 -3.03
CA GLN A 256 -7.66 10.39 -2.66
C GLN A 256 -8.63 11.16 -1.76
N ASN A 257 -8.10 11.94 -0.80
CA ASN A 257 -8.91 12.56 0.25
C ASN A 257 -9.29 14.03 -0.02
N VAL A 258 -8.85 14.60 -1.15
CA VAL A 258 -9.10 16.02 -1.45
C VAL A 258 -10.61 16.36 -1.53
N ASP A 259 -11.44 15.46 -2.05
CA ASP A 259 -12.90 15.68 -2.12
C ASP A 259 -13.51 15.87 -0.73
N GLU A 260 -13.11 15.03 0.24
CA GLU A 260 -13.60 15.11 1.61
C GLU A 260 -13.08 16.37 2.32
N VAL A 261 -11.78 16.65 2.20
CA VAL A 261 -11.18 17.87 2.77
C VAL A 261 -11.89 19.13 2.25
N ILE A 262 -12.18 19.19 0.94
CA ILE A 262 -12.90 20.32 0.33
C ILE A 262 -14.34 20.40 0.79
N ALA A 263 -15.05 19.27 0.85
CA ALA A 263 -16.42 19.23 1.34
C ALA A 263 -16.52 19.78 2.78
N ILE A 264 -15.54 19.46 3.63
CA ILE A 264 -15.45 19.97 5.00
C ILE A 264 -15.22 21.49 5.01
N VAL A 265 -14.29 21.99 4.17
CA VAL A 265 -14.04 23.44 4.05
C VAL A 265 -15.29 24.16 3.54
N ASP A 266 -15.94 23.65 2.50
CA ASP A 266 -17.15 24.22 1.91
C ASP A 266 -18.31 24.26 2.92
N ALA A 267 -18.47 23.20 3.71
CA ALA A 267 -19.49 23.14 4.77
C ALA A 267 -19.28 24.19 5.87
N ALA A 268 -18.04 24.63 6.10
CA ALA A 268 -17.71 25.68 7.06
C ALA A 268 -17.94 27.10 6.52
N VAL A 269 -18.20 27.27 5.22
CA VAL A 269 -18.39 28.59 4.60
C VAL A 269 -19.72 29.21 5.05
N SER A 270 -19.64 30.39 5.66
CA SER A 270 -20.82 31.19 6.02
C SER A 270 -21.05 32.32 5.01
N GLY A 271 -22.24 32.36 4.40
CA GLY A 271 -22.64 33.42 3.46
C GLY A 271 -21.83 33.48 2.15
N GLY A 272 -21.16 32.39 1.77
CA GLY A 272 -20.32 32.32 0.57
C GLY A 272 -18.96 33.00 0.68
N ASN A 273 -18.55 33.42 1.89
CA ASN A 273 -17.28 34.11 2.12
C ASN A 273 -16.23 33.16 2.69
N TYR A 274 -15.33 32.68 1.83
CA TYR A 274 -14.23 31.78 2.19
C TYR A 274 -13.19 32.44 3.10
N GLY A 275 -13.01 33.76 3.03
CA GLY A 275 -12.04 34.48 3.89
C GLY A 275 -12.40 34.49 5.38
N ASN A 276 -13.60 34.01 5.74
CA ASN A 276 -14.05 33.86 7.12
C ASN A 276 -13.91 32.44 7.67
N VAL A 277 -13.47 31.47 6.87
CA VAL A 277 -13.34 30.08 7.31
C VAL A 277 -12.16 29.96 8.27
N ASP A 278 -12.45 29.54 9.50
CA ASP A 278 -11.42 29.22 10.49
C ASP A 278 -10.90 27.79 10.25
N THR A 279 -9.95 27.70 9.33
CA THR A 279 -9.37 26.42 8.88
C THR A 279 -8.65 25.66 9.99
N ASP A 280 -8.21 26.32 11.07
CA ASP A 280 -7.50 25.68 12.17
C ASP A 280 -8.45 24.87 13.08
N THR A 281 -9.76 25.12 13.02
CA THR A 281 -10.79 24.43 13.83
C THR A 281 -11.49 23.29 13.12
N LEU A 282 -11.23 23.08 11.82
CA LEU A 282 -11.89 22.04 11.05
C LEU A 282 -11.43 20.65 11.53
N VAL A 283 -12.39 19.73 11.67
CA VAL A 283 -12.13 18.31 11.87
C VAL A 283 -11.96 17.71 10.48
N LEU A 284 -10.71 17.43 10.12
CA LEU A 284 -10.33 16.84 8.84
C LEU A 284 -10.30 15.31 8.95
N PRO A 285 -10.28 14.59 7.81
CA PRO A 285 -10.15 13.14 7.82
C PRO A 285 -8.87 12.71 8.54
N ASP A 286 -8.99 11.66 9.35
CA ASP A 286 -7.85 11.03 10.02
C ASP A 286 -7.46 9.78 9.22
N VAL A 287 -6.36 9.89 8.48
CA VAL A 287 -5.90 8.87 7.55
C VAL A 287 -4.48 8.49 7.91
N ASP A 288 -4.34 7.27 8.43
CA ASP A 288 -3.04 6.66 8.65
C ASP A 288 -2.51 6.09 7.34
N VAL A 289 -1.30 6.50 6.94
CA VAL A 289 -0.70 6.14 5.65
C VAL A 289 0.54 5.28 5.91
N GLU A 290 0.55 4.07 5.37
CA GLU A 290 1.68 3.15 5.53
C GLU A 290 2.78 3.45 4.49
N VAL A 291 3.70 4.34 4.88
CA VAL A 291 4.77 4.89 4.02
C VAL A 291 5.85 3.89 3.60
N SER A 292 5.86 2.65 4.12
CA SER A 292 6.84 1.62 3.72
C SER A 292 6.54 0.95 2.37
N ASN A 293 5.37 1.25 1.78
CA ASN A 293 4.89 0.65 0.54
C ASN A 293 4.95 -0.89 0.54
N PRO A 294 4.21 -1.55 1.45
CA PRO A 294 4.21 -3.00 1.54
C PRO A 294 3.60 -3.65 0.30
N ARG A 295 3.95 -4.93 0.06
CA ARG A 295 3.25 -5.76 -0.91
C ARG A 295 2.04 -6.39 -0.24
N LEU A 296 0.85 -6.24 -0.83
CA LEU A 296 -0.43 -6.70 -0.31
C LEU A 296 -1.02 -7.77 -1.23
N LEU A 297 -1.63 -8.80 -0.66
CA LEU A 297 -2.43 -9.78 -1.38
C LEU A 297 -3.71 -9.11 -1.90
N VAL A 298 -3.88 -8.94 -3.21
CA VAL A 298 -5.05 -8.24 -3.76
C VAL A 298 -6.09 -9.19 -4.35
N SER A 299 -5.67 -10.37 -4.80
CA SER A 299 -6.58 -11.37 -5.36
C SER A 299 -6.15 -12.81 -5.05
N GLN A 300 -7.14 -13.69 -4.91
CA GLN A 300 -6.96 -15.13 -4.97
C GLN A 300 -7.89 -15.76 -5.99
N ARG A 301 -7.33 -16.56 -6.89
CA ARG A 301 -8.11 -17.39 -7.81
C ARG A 301 -8.19 -18.82 -7.31
N ILE A 302 -9.41 -19.31 -7.10
CA ILE A 302 -9.66 -20.64 -6.55
C ILE A 302 -10.24 -21.54 -7.64
N SER A 303 -9.62 -22.69 -7.84
CA SER A 303 -10.09 -23.73 -8.75
C SER A 303 -10.41 -25.01 -7.98
N ALA A 304 -11.70 -25.25 -7.72
CA ALA A 304 -12.21 -26.41 -6.98
C ALA A 304 -13.37 -27.13 -7.70
N ARG A 305 -13.49 -27.00 -9.02
CA ARG A 305 -14.48 -27.74 -9.84
C ARG A 305 -13.78 -28.79 -10.71
N PRO A 306 -14.17 -30.07 -10.69
CA PRO A 306 -13.68 -31.02 -11.68
C PRO A 306 -14.30 -30.74 -13.06
N THR A 307 -13.48 -30.67 -14.11
CA THR A 307 -13.96 -30.39 -15.49
C THR A 307 -14.08 -31.65 -16.36
N ARG A 308 -13.50 -32.77 -15.91
CA ARG A 308 -13.46 -34.06 -16.65
C ARG A 308 -13.90 -35.27 -15.82
N SER A 309 -14.23 -35.06 -14.55
CA SER A 309 -14.76 -36.07 -13.62
C SER A 309 -15.95 -35.49 -12.86
N ASP A 310 -16.70 -36.35 -12.18
CA ASP A 310 -17.83 -35.94 -11.33
C ASP A 310 -17.42 -35.73 -9.87
N THR A 311 -16.19 -36.08 -9.51
CA THR A 311 -15.68 -36.02 -8.14
C THR A 311 -14.31 -35.37 -8.06
N LEU A 312 -14.03 -34.80 -6.88
CA LEU A 312 -12.71 -34.40 -6.40
C LEU A 312 -12.12 -35.53 -5.53
N PRO A 313 -10.80 -35.70 -5.46
CA PRO A 313 -9.79 -34.90 -6.16
C PRO A 313 -9.70 -35.31 -7.64
N THR A 314 -9.40 -34.36 -8.51
CA THR A 314 -9.16 -34.60 -9.95
C THR A 314 -7.73 -34.25 -10.32
N ASN A 315 -7.31 -34.46 -11.57
CA ASN A 315 -5.99 -34.00 -11.99
C ASN A 315 -5.90 -32.47 -11.85
N THR A 316 -4.75 -31.95 -11.43
CA THR A 316 -4.59 -30.50 -11.25
C THR A 316 -4.85 -29.69 -12.53
N SER A 317 -4.55 -30.27 -13.70
CA SER A 317 -4.86 -29.68 -15.01
C SER A 317 -6.35 -29.72 -15.39
N ASP A 318 -7.15 -30.51 -14.70
CA ASP A 318 -8.58 -30.69 -14.94
C ASP A 318 -9.43 -29.95 -13.87
N LEU A 319 -8.79 -29.17 -12.98
CA LEU A 319 -9.48 -28.25 -12.07
C LEU A 319 -9.90 -26.97 -12.82
N GLY A 320 -11.16 -26.61 -12.69
CA GLY A 320 -11.73 -25.36 -13.19
C GLY A 320 -11.97 -24.38 -12.05
N ALA A 321 -11.99 -23.09 -12.40
CA ALA A 321 -12.30 -22.00 -11.48
C ALA A 321 -13.66 -22.20 -10.81
N SER A 322 -13.73 -21.86 -9.54
CA SER A 322 -14.93 -21.95 -8.72
C SER A 322 -15.14 -20.75 -7.82
N ALA A 323 -14.10 -19.96 -7.54
CA ALA A 323 -14.23 -18.68 -6.88
C ALA A 323 -13.05 -17.76 -7.21
N GLU A 324 -13.25 -16.46 -7.00
CA GLU A 324 -12.21 -15.44 -7.01
C GLU A 324 -12.46 -14.49 -5.84
N LEU A 325 -11.44 -14.26 -5.03
CA LEU A 325 -11.48 -13.37 -3.88
C LEU A 325 -10.73 -12.09 -4.21
N SER A 326 -11.30 -10.95 -3.80
CA SER A 326 -10.69 -9.63 -3.90
C SER A 326 -10.55 -9.04 -2.51
N PHE A 327 -9.38 -8.49 -2.21
CA PHE A 327 -9.05 -7.96 -0.88
C PHE A 327 -9.05 -6.43 -0.91
N GLU A 328 -9.73 -5.83 0.05
CA GLU A 328 -9.89 -4.38 0.17
C GLU A 328 -9.09 -3.85 1.37
N TYR A 329 -8.30 -2.79 1.20
CA TYR A 329 -7.43 -2.25 2.25
C TYR A 329 -7.63 -0.76 2.49
N SER A 330 -7.28 -0.32 3.69
CA SER A 330 -7.07 1.10 4.00
C SER A 330 -5.74 1.62 3.41
N GLU A 331 -5.56 2.93 3.42
CA GLU A 331 -4.28 3.58 3.07
C GLU A 331 -3.15 3.24 4.05
N GLY A 332 -3.48 2.75 5.25
CA GLY A 332 -2.55 2.18 6.21
C GLY A 332 -2.19 0.71 5.90
N GLY A 333 -2.76 0.11 4.85
CA GLY A 333 -2.53 -1.30 4.51
C GLY A 333 -3.24 -2.30 5.43
N ARG A 334 -4.23 -1.84 6.21
CA ARG A 334 -5.08 -2.70 7.07
C ARG A 334 -6.24 -3.26 6.24
N LEU A 335 -6.48 -4.57 6.31
CA LEU A 335 -7.53 -5.24 5.52
C LEU A 335 -8.92 -4.78 5.97
N LEU A 336 -9.73 -4.18 5.09
CA LEU A 336 -11.09 -3.72 5.41
C LEU A 336 -12.16 -4.76 5.08
N ALA A 337 -12.02 -5.45 3.96
CA ALA A 337 -12.98 -6.46 3.53
C ALA A 337 -12.35 -7.48 2.57
N VAL A 338 -13.00 -8.64 2.44
CA VAL A 338 -12.77 -9.61 1.37
C VAL A 338 -14.09 -9.81 0.65
N SER A 339 -14.09 -9.66 -0.66
CA SER A 339 -15.25 -9.88 -1.53
C SER A 339 -15.02 -11.14 -2.36
N SER A 340 -16.05 -11.95 -2.55
CA SER A 340 -15.96 -13.20 -3.30
C SER A 340 -16.93 -13.23 -4.47
N ARG A 341 -16.41 -13.56 -5.66
CA ARG A 341 -17.19 -14.10 -6.77
C ARG A 341 -17.19 -15.62 -6.63
N GLY A 342 -18.33 -16.24 -6.33
CA GLY A 342 -18.39 -17.61 -5.85
C GLY A 342 -18.34 -17.66 -4.32
N CYS A 343 -17.92 -18.78 -3.73
CA CYS A 343 -17.94 -18.98 -2.28
C CYS A 343 -16.55 -18.94 -1.64
N MET A 344 -16.44 -18.30 -0.48
CA MET A 344 -15.24 -18.25 0.34
C MET A 344 -15.01 -19.56 1.08
N GLY A 345 -13.75 -19.91 1.31
CA GLY A 345 -13.39 -20.89 2.35
C GLY A 345 -13.16 -20.15 3.67
N ILE A 346 -13.86 -20.53 4.73
CA ILE A 346 -13.74 -19.86 6.04
C ILE A 346 -12.89 -20.72 6.98
N SER A 347 -11.90 -20.12 7.61
CA SER A 347 -10.99 -20.77 8.56
C SER A 347 -10.90 -19.95 9.85
N LEU A 348 -11.47 -20.45 10.94
CA LEU A 348 -11.39 -19.80 12.25
C LEU A 348 -9.94 -19.58 12.74
N PRO A 349 -9.01 -20.55 12.58
CA PRO A 349 -7.61 -20.30 12.92
C PRO A 349 -7.00 -19.15 12.11
N GLU A 350 -7.41 -18.98 10.85
CA GLU A 350 -6.91 -17.87 10.03
C GLU A 350 -7.50 -16.53 10.46
N MET A 351 -8.81 -16.49 10.74
CA MET A 351 -9.46 -15.30 11.30
C MET A 351 -8.76 -14.86 12.59
N ALA A 352 -8.47 -15.80 13.49
CA ALA A 352 -7.74 -15.51 14.73
C ALA A 352 -6.32 -14.97 14.47
N ARG A 353 -5.58 -15.53 13.49
CA ARG A 353 -4.26 -15.01 13.09
C ARG A 353 -4.35 -13.56 12.58
N LEU A 354 -5.39 -13.22 11.83
CA LEU A 354 -5.59 -11.85 11.33
C LEU A 354 -5.90 -10.87 12.45
N PHE A 355 -6.75 -11.26 13.42
CA PHE A 355 -6.99 -10.44 14.61
C PHE A 355 -5.73 -10.24 15.44
N GLN A 356 -4.90 -11.28 15.61
CA GLN A 356 -3.61 -11.17 16.31
C GLN A 356 -2.61 -10.24 15.58
N ALA A 357 -2.76 -10.06 14.27
CA ALA A 357 -2.00 -9.12 13.45
C ALA A 357 -2.71 -7.78 13.24
N ASP A 358 -3.83 -7.55 13.93
CA ASP A 358 -4.63 -6.33 13.85
C ASP A 358 -5.09 -5.96 12.42
N GLY A 359 -5.30 -6.98 11.58
CA GLY A 359 -5.69 -6.81 10.18
C GLY A 359 -4.57 -6.41 9.22
N TYR A 360 -3.34 -6.20 9.71
CA TYR A 360 -2.17 -5.91 8.90
C TYR A 360 -1.53 -7.21 8.40
N MET A 361 -2.00 -7.72 7.26
CA MET A 361 -1.51 -9.00 6.72
C MET A 361 -0.01 -9.02 6.40
N THR A 362 0.60 -7.85 6.22
CA THR A 362 2.04 -7.68 6.01
C THR A 362 2.87 -8.05 7.24
N ASN A 363 2.25 -8.03 8.42
CA ASN A 363 2.86 -8.52 9.66
C ASN A 363 2.86 -10.06 9.73
N LEU A 364 2.21 -10.77 8.82
CA LEU A 364 2.22 -12.23 8.75
C LEU A 364 3.23 -12.73 7.71
N LYS A 365 3.97 -13.80 8.01
CA LYS A 365 4.93 -14.40 7.04
C LYS A 365 4.21 -14.93 5.80
N THR A 366 3.09 -15.59 6.02
CA THR A 366 2.12 -15.94 4.99
C THR A 366 0.90 -15.07 5.23
N GLN A 367 0.68 -14.09 4.36
CA GLN A 367 -0.34 -13.04 4.51
C GLN A 367 -1.76 -13.58 4.69
N TRP A 368 -2.12 -14.62 3.93
CA TRP A 368 -3.40 -15.32 4.05
C TRP A 368 -3.20 -16.82 3.81
N LEU A 369 -3.65 -17.68 4.72
CA LEU A 369 -3.60 -19.12 4.51
C LEU A 369 -4.67 -19.60 3.53
N PRO A 370 -4.37 -20.59 2.67
CA PRO A 370 -5.31 -21.07 1.68
C PRO A 370 -6.56 -21.69 2.32
N SER A 371 -7.70 -21.40 1.73
CA SER A 371 -8.99 -22.01 2.00
C SER A 371 -9.77 -22.17 0.69
N ALA A 372 -10.71 -23.12 0.64
CA ALA A 372 -11.56 -23.30 -0.54
C ALA A 372 -12.89 -23.95 -0.17
N ALA A 373 -13.99 -23.40 -0.68
CA ALA A 373 -15.28 -24.07 -0.65
C ALA A 373 -15.33 -25.16 -1.74
N LEU A 374 -15.42 -26.44 -1.35
CA LEU A 374 -15.56 -27.55 -2.31
C LEU A 374 -17.03 -27.80 -2.74
N SER A 375 -17.92 -26.84 -2.47
CA SER A 375 -19.32 -26.92 -2.87
C SER A 375 -19.46 -26.68 -4.37
N PRO A 376 -20.18 -27.52 -5.12
CA PRO A 376 -20.48 -27.25 -6.53
C PRO A 376 -21.21 -25.92 -6.75
N GLN A 377 -21.94 -25.43 -5.74
CA GLN A 377 -22.60 -24.12 -5.77
C GLN A 377 -21.62 -22.98 -6.01
N SER A 378 -20.39 -23.07 -5.50
CA SER A 378 -19.38 -22.03 -5.69
C SER A 378 -19.14 -21.76 -7.17
N ALA A 379 -19.00 -22.82 -7.97
CA ALA A 379 -18.76 -22.66 -9.40
C ALA A 379 -19.99 -22.19 -10.17
N ILE A 380 -21.20 -22.47 -9.68
CA ILE A 380 -22.45 -21.94 -10.26
C ILE A 380 -22.47 -20.42 -10.08
N TRP A 381 -22.26 -19.94 -8.85
CA TRP A 381 -22.19 -18.50 -8.55
C TRP A 381 -21.03 -17.82 -9.27
N TYR A 382 -19.87 -18.46 -9.33
CA TYR A 382 -18.75 -17.93 -10.10
C TYR A 382 -19.12 -17.72 -11.58
N ASP A 383 -19.89 -18.60 -12.19
CA ASP A 383 -20.34 -18.46 -13.58
C ASP A 383 -21.44 -17.38 -13.76
N GLU A 384 -22.13 -16.95 -12.69
CA GLU A 384 -23.19 -15.90 -12.73
C GLU A 384 -22.67 -14.46 -12.74
N GLU A 385 -21.37 -14.24 -12.46
CA GLU A 385 -20.72 -12.92 -12.31
C GLU A 385 -21.21 -12.09 -11.11
N GLY A 386 -20.37 -11.20 -10.59
CA GLY A 386 -20.69 -10.36 -9.42
C GLY A 386 -20.15 -10.88 -8.09
N VAL A 387 -20.39 -10.10 -7.03
CA VAL A 387 -20.00 -10.42 -5.65
C VAL A 387 -21.15 -11.16 -4.97
N HIS A 388 -20.84 -12.29 -4.34
CA HIS A 388 -21.82 -13.21 -3.76
C HIS A 388 -21.63 -13.41 -2.26
N GLU A 389 -20.42 -13.18 -1.76
CA GLU A 389 -20.12 -13.17 -0.34
C GLU A 389 -19.19 -11.99 -0.05
N ARG A 390 -19.40 -11.35 1.10
CA ARG A 390 -18.57 -10.24 1.57
C ARG A 390 -18.26 -10.43 3.04
N LEU A 391 -16.97 -10.49 3.36
CA LEU A 391 -16.43 -10.53 4.71
C LEU A 391 -15.91 -9.13 5.05
N GLU A 392 -16.50 -8.47 6.05
CA GLU A 392 -16.11 -7.14 6.49
C GLU A 392 -15.46 -7.17 7.86
N PHE A 393 -14.53 -6.24 8.11
CA PHE A 393 -13.80 -6.12 9.36
C PHE A 393 -14.01 -4.76 10.01
N GLU A 394 -14.44 -4.77 11.27
CA GLU A 394 -14.53 -3.61 12.15
C GLU A 394 -13.47 -3.76 13.25
N TRP A 395 -12.22 -3.49 12.91
CA TRP A 395 -11.10 -3.77 13.81
C TRP A 395 -11.16 -3.02 15.14
N GLU A 396 -11.61 -1.76 15.14
CA GLU A 396 -11.77 -0.97 16.37
C GLU A 396 -12.74 -1.59 17.38
N ASN A 397 -13.66 -2.43 16.88
CA ASN A 397 -14.62 -3.18 17.71
C ASN A 397 -14.20 -4.64 17.92
N GLY A 398 -13.13 -5.11 17.28
CA GLY A 398 -12.72 -6.52 17.28
C GLY A 398 -13.76 -7.44 16.62
N VAL A 399 -14.47 -6.94 15.59
CA VAL A 399 -15.56 -7.67 14.94
C VAL A 399 -15.24 -7.95 13.47
N ALA A 400 -15.66 -9.12 12.99
CA ALA A 400 -15.79 -9.39 11.56
C ALA A 400 -17.17 -9.98 11.27
N SER A 401 -17.68 -9.77 10.06
CA SER A 401 -19.00 -10.24 9.65
C SER A 401 -19.00 -10.75 8.22
N LEU A 402 -19.72 -11.85 7.98
CA LEU A 402 -19.97 -12.36 6.63
C LEU A 402 -21.42 -12.12 6.24
N ASP A 403 -21.62 -11.51 5.09
CA ASP A 403 -22.89 -11.45 4.35
C ASP A 403 -22.77 -12.39 3.13
N THR A 404 -23.70 -13.33 2.97
CA THR A 404 -23.72 -14.29 1.88
C THR A 404 -25.11 -14.43 1.26
N VAL A 405 -25.17 -14.47 -0.07
CA VAL A 405 -26.40 -14.85 -0.80
C VAL A 405 -26.37 -16.31 -1.26
N THR A 406 -25.33 -17.05 -0.89
CA THR A 406 -25.09 -18.42 -1.34
C THR A 406 -25.55 -19.44 -0.31
N THR A 407 -25.81 -20.67 -0.77
CA THR A 407 -26.08 -21.81 0.10
C THR A 407 -24.84 -22.69 0.31
N CYS A 408 -23.64 -22.16 0.03
CA CYS A 408 -22.40 -22.93 0.13
C CYS A 408 -22.12 -23.44 1.54
N HIS A 409 -22.55 -22.67 2.54
CA HIS A 409 -22.25 -22.88 3.96
C HIS A 409 -23.33 -23.64 4.73
N GLU A 410 -24.47 -23.97 4.11
CA GLU A 410 -25.60 -24.64 4.79
C GLU A 410 -25.19 -26.00 5.36
N GLN A 411 -24.44 -26.80 4.60
CA GLN A 411 -24.06 -28.16 4.98
C GLN A 411 -22.78 -28.23 5.81
N THR A 412 -21.96 -27.18 5.77
CA THR A 412 -20.64 -27.14 6.43
C THR A 412 -20.67 -26.35 7.73
N LEU A 413 -21.31 -25.18 7.73
CA LEU A 413 -21.37 -24.25 8.86
C LEU A 413 -22.78 -24.06 9.43
N GLY A 414 -23.81 -24.61 8.77
CA GLY A 414 -25.20 -24.45 9.19
C GLY A 414 -25.79 -23.07 8.87
N VAL A 415 -25.18 -22.35 7.93
CA VAL A 415 -25.54 -20.96 7.60
C VAL A 415 -26.53 -20.96 6.44
N THR A 416 -27.69 -20.36 6.64
CA THR A 416 -28.67 -20.10 5.58
C THR A 416 -28.69 -18.60 5.29
N PRO A 417 -28.58 -18.18 4.02
CA PRO A 417 -28.52 -16.76 3.67
C PRO A 417 -29.79 -16.03 4.12
N GLY A 418 -29.62 -14.91 4.82
CA GLY A 418 -30.70 -14.07 5.32
C GLY A 418 -31.44 -13.29 4.22
N GLY A 419 -30.82 -13.13 3.05
CA GLY A 419 -31.33 -12.36 1.92
C GLY A 419 -30.98 -12.96 0.55
N THR A 420 -31.41 -12.28 -0.52
CA THR A 420 -31.03 -12.59 -1.91
C THR A 420 -30.05 -11.58 -2.50
N GLU A 421 -29.71 -10.55 -1.72
CA GLU A 421 -28.80 -9.47 -2.08
C GLU A 421 -27.91 -9.24 -0.84
N LEU A 422 -26.67 -8.81 -1.07
CA LEU A 422 -25.81 -8.33 -0.01
C LEU A 422 -26.39 -7.00 0.48
N ASP A 423 -26.87 -6.97 1.72
CA ASP A 423 -27.60 -5.83 2.30
C ASP A 423 -27.06 -5.40 3.67
N GLY A 424 -25.95 -6.00 4.11
CA GLY A 424 -25.29 -5.69 5.37
C GLY A 424 -25.91 -6.39 6.58
N ILE A 425 -26.84 -7.34 6.38
CA ILE A 425 -27.26 -8.26 7.44
C ILE A 425 -26.23 -9.39 7.51
N SER A 426 -25.54 -9.52 8.64
CA SER A 426 -24.52 -10.55 8.81
C SER A 426 -25.15 -11.94 9.04
N ASP A 427 -24.77 -12.91 8.22
CA ASP A 427 -25.11 -14.33 8.34
C ASP A 427 -24.15 -15.08 9.28
N ILE A 428 -22.93 -14.56 9.45
CA ILE A 428 -21.98 -15.00 10.47
C ILE A 428 -21.34 -13.76 11.07
N SER A 429 -21.13 -13.76 12.39
CA SER A 429 -20.30 -12.77 13.06
C SER A 429 -19.19 -13.43 13.85
N TRP A 430 -18.03 -12.78 13.89
CA TRP A 430 -16.90 -13.14 14.73
C TRP A 430 -16.56 -11.98 15.65
N VAL A 431 -16.29 -12.29 16.92
CA VAL A 431 -15.87 -11.32 17.94
C VAL A 431 -14.57 -11.80 18.57
N TRP A 432 -13.56 -10.95 18.55
CA TRP A 432 -12.25 -11.22 19.11
C TRP A 432 -12.09 -10.61 20.51
N ASP A 433 -11.56 -11.38 21.45
CA ASP A 433 -11.15 -10.94 22.77
C ASP A 433 -9.62 -11.01 22.88
N ASP A 434 -8.97 -9.84 22.77
CA ASP A 434 -7.51 -9.69 22.87
C ASP A 434 -6.94 -10.21 24.19
N GLN A 435 -7.67 -10.07 25.31
CA GLN A 435 -7.17 -10.46 26.62
C GLN A 435 -7.22 -11.97 26.81
N ALA A 436 -8.25 -12.61 26.27
CA ALA A 436 -8.43 -14.05 26.33
C ALA A 436 -7.67 -14.79 25.21
N GLY A 437 -7.36 -14.13 24.10
CA GLY A 437 -6.85 -14.76 22.89
C GLY A 437 -7.90 -15.68 22.26
N THR A 438 -9.15 -15.23 22.28
CA THR A 438 -10.33 -16.04 21.92
C THR A 438 -11.12 -15.36 20.81
N LEU A 439 -11.52 -16.14 19.81
CA LEU A 439 -12.44 -15.76 18.74
C LEU A 439 -13.77 -16.51 18.92
N VAL A 440 -14.88 -15.77 19.03
CA VAL A 440 -16.23 -16.34 19.11
C VAL A 440 -16.93 -16.18 17.77
N GLU A 441 -17.41 -17.28 17.19
CA GLU A 441 -18.24 -17.33 15.99
C GLU A 441 -19.72 -17.55 16.35
N SER A 442 -20.57 -16.62 15.93
CA SER A 442 -22.02 -16.68 16.08
C SER A 442 -22.69 -16.78 14.72
N VAL A 443 -23.65 -17.71 14.61
CA VAL A 443 -24.50 -17.91 13.43
C VAL A 443 -25.96 -17.78 13.88
N PRO A 444 -26.79 -16.96 13.21
CA PRO A 444 -28.21 -16.87 13.53
C PRO A 444 -28.88 -18.26 13.54
N ASP A 445 -29.78 -18.48 14.48
CA ASP A 445 -30.52 -19.74 14.67
C ASP A 445 -29.68 -20.99 15.04
N ARG A 446 -28.34 -20.89 15.12
CA ARG A 446 -27.51 -21.94 15.72
C ARG A 446 -27.67 -21.92 17.25
N ALA A 447 -27.78 -23.11 17.85
CA ALA A 447 -28.11 -23.24 19.27
C ALA A 447 -26.97 -22.79 20.20
N ASP A 448 -25.73 -23.02 19.78
CA ASP A 448 -24.52 -22.74 20.53
C ASP A 448 -23.51 -21.98 19.64
N ASP A 449 -22.77 -21.07 20.25
CA ASP A 449 -21.64 -20.40 19.58
C ASP A 449 -20.42 -21.33 19.53
N ARG A 450 -19.56 -21.09 18.54
CA ARG A 450 -18.27 -21.76 18.43
C ARG A 450 -17.19 -20.83 18.93
N GLU A 451 -16.32 -21.33 19.78
CA GLU A 451 -15.25 -20.55 20.41
C GLU A 451 -13.90 -21.18 20.05
N LEU A 452 -13.04 -20.41 19.38
CA LEU A 452 -11.65 -20.75 19.13
C LEU A 452 -10.75 -20.00 20.11
N LYS A 453 -10.00 -20.73 20.91
CA LYS A 453 -8.93 -20.19 21.75
C LYS A 453 -7.56 -20.50 21.14
N VAL A 454 -6.70 -19.50 21.03
CA VAL A 454 -5.35 -19.70 20.50
C VAL A 454 -4.46 -20.38 21.54
N GLU A 455 -3.67 -21.36 21.10
CA GLU A 455 -2.71 -22.12 21.92
C GLU A 455 -1.31 -21.96 21.33
N SER A 456 -0.52 -21.03 21.89
CA SER A 456 0.82 -20.70 21.39
C SER A 456 1.89 -21.69 21.84
N ALA A 457 1.65 -22.49 22.88
CA ALA A 457 2.66 -23.35 23.47
C ALA A 457 3.29 -24.32 22.45
N ASN A 458 4.61 -24.25 22.35
CA ASN A 458 5.49 -24.97 21.44
C ASN A 458 5.21 -24.78 19.94
N SER A 459 4.36 -23.82 19.58
CA SER A 459 3.97 -23.58 18.20
C SER A 459 5.12 -23.00 17.37
N PRO A 460 5.03 -23.03 16.03
CA PRO A 460 5.93 -22.26 15.16
C PRO A 460 6.06 -20.80 15.60
N ALA A 461 4.93 -20.12 15.86
CA ALA A 461 4.89 -18.75 16.33
C ALA A 461 5.69 -18.54 17.63
N GLU A 462 5.45 -19.32 18.69
CA GLU A 462 6.17 -19.13 19.95
C GLU A 462 7.68 -19.42 19.81
N VAL A 463 8.02 -20.48 19.08
CA VAL A 463 9.40 -20.97 19.00
C VAL A 463 10.27 -20.10 18.09
N LEU A 464 9.71 -19.47 17.06
CA LEU A 464 10.44 -18.70 16.06
C LEU A 464 10.26 -17.19 16.22
N ASP A 465 9.06 -16.72 16.58
CA ASP A 465 8.75 -15.28 16.69
C ASP A 465 8.91 -14.81 18.15
N GLY A 466 8.75 -15.72 19.11
CA GLY A 466 8.81 -15.46 20.54
C GLY A 466 7.42 -15.34 21.18
N GLU A 467 7.34 -14.70 22.35
CA GLU A 467 6.10 -14.63 23.14
C GLU A 467 5.30 -13.34 22.93
N GLN A 468 5.80 -12.37 22.16
CA GLN A 468 5.17 -11.04 22.00
C GLN A 468 4.54 -10.89 20.61
N PRO A 469 3.25 -10.50 20.52
CA PRO A 469 2.61 -10.22 19.24
C PRO A 469 3.17 -8.96 18.55
N PRO A 470 2.95 -8.80 17.23
CA PRO A 470 2.26 -9.73 16.35
C PRO A 470 3.07 -11.02 16.13
N LEU A 471 2.40 -12.16 16.24
CA LEU A 471 2.99 -13.47 15.93
C LEU A 471 2.74 -13.74 14.44
N ASP A 472 3.80 -13.91 13.67
CA ASP A 472 3.72 -13.88 12.21
C ASP A 472 3.54 -15.29 11.59
N LEU A 473 3.85 -16.33 12.37
CA LEU A 473 3.66 -17.75 12.04
C LEU A 473 2.39 -18.36 12.65
N VAL A 474 2.19 -19.66 12.41
CA VAL A 474 0.99 -20.39 12.84
C VAL A 474 1.08 -20.78 14.32
N SER A 475 -0.03 -20.61 15.04
CA SER A 475 -0.23 -21.10 16.40
C SER A 475 -1.14 -22.34 16.44
N GLY A 476 -1.12 -23.06 17.56
CA GLY A 476 -2.12 -24.08 17.86
C GLY A 476 -3.45 -23.43 18.24
N TYR A 477 -4.48 -24.26 18.44
CA TYR A 477 -5.79 -23.79 18.85
C TYR A 477 -6.61 -24.86 19.56
N GLN A 478 -7.62 -24.41 20.31
CA GLN A 478 -8.70 -25.22 20.85
C GLN A 478 -10.04 -24.64 20.39
N LEU A 479 -10.84 -25.44 19.70
CA LEU A 479 -12.14 -25.08 19.17
C LEU A 479 -13.24 -25.85 19.92
N THR A 480 -14.22 -25.11 20.44
CA THR A 480 -15.33 -25.67 21.23
C THR A 480 -16.69 -25.18 20.74
N GLU A 481 -17.74 -25.98 20.92
CA GLU A 481 -19.14 -25.64 20.66
C GLU A 481 -19.98 -26.13 21.84
N GLY A 482 -20.82 -25.26 22.42
CA GLY A 482 -21.64 -25.61 23.60
C GLY A 482 -20.83 -26.10 24.81
N GLY A 483 -19.56 -25.72 24.91
CA GLY A 483 -18.59 -26.19 25.91
C GLY A 483 -18.01 -27.58 25.66
N GLY A 484 -18.35 -28.23 24.55
CA GLY A 484 -17.73 -29.48 24.08
C GLY A 484 -16.53 -29.20 23.16
N LEU A 485 -15.49 -30.03 23.23
CA LEU A 485 -14.34 -29.93 22.33
C LEU A 485 -14.70 -30.45 20.93
N GLU A 486 -14.63 -29.58 19.92
CA GLU A 486 -14.75 -29.97 18.51
C GLU A 486 -13.40 -30.44 17.96
N ALA A 487 -12.37 -29.59 18.10
CA ALA A 487 -11.05 -29.82 17.56
C ALA A 487 -9.98 -29.09 18.38
N ALA A 488 -8.78 -29.65 18.48
CA ALA A 488 -7.62 -28.96 19.01
C ALA A 488 -6.36 -29.39 18.27
N VAL A 489 -5.48 -28.42 18.03
CA VAL A 489 -4.12 -28.62 17.52
C VAL A 489 -3.16 -28.12 18.59
N GLU A 490 -2.43 -29.05 19.18
CA GLU A 490 -1.40 -28.76 20.19
C GLU A 490 -0.04 -29.16 19.66
N PHE A 491 0.96 -28.29 19.78
CA PHE A 491 2.32 -28.60 19.35
C PHE A 491 3.09 -29.30 20.47
N ALA A 492 3.79 -30.39 20.14
CA ALA A 492 4.49 -31.22 21.11
C ALA A 492 5.93 -30.73 21.39
N GLY A 493 6.36 -29.62 20.78
CA GLY A 493 7.72 -29.11 20.80
C GLY A 493 8.65 -29.80 19.80
N GLY A 494 9.73 -29.11 19.42
CA GLY A 494 10.79 -29.71 18.62
C GLY A 494 10.86 -29.27 17.16
N GLY A 495 10.98 -27.97 16.92
CA GLY A 495 11.46 -27.43 15.64
C GLY A 495 12.95 -27.70 15.40
N ALA A 496 13.41 -28.94 15.51
CA ALA A 496 14.81 -29.27 15.22
C ALA A 496 15.08 -28.99 13.74
N SER A 497 16.00 -28.06 13.47
CA SER A 497 16.42 -27.77 12.11
C SER A 497 17.29 -28.89 11.57
N CYS A 498 17.25 -29.07 10.27
CA CYS A 498 18.07 -30.01 9.54
C CYS A 498 18.53 -29.38 8.23
N ALA A 499 19.66 -29.86 7.73
CA ALA A 499 20.10 -29.50 6.39
C ALA A 499 19.30 -30.32 5.35
N PRO A 500 19.05 -29.77 4.15
CA PRO A 500 18.57 -30.54 3.01
C PRO A 500 19.37 -31.84 2.81
N GLN A 501 18.68 -32.97 2.65
CA GLN A 501 19.31 -34.27 2.45
C GLN A 501 19.77 -34.43 1.00
N GLY A 502 20.96 -35.02 0.81
CA GLY A 502 21.55 -35.26 -0.51
C GLY A 502 22.36 -34.09 -1.07
N VAL A 503 23.21 -34.37 -2.06
CA VAL A 503 23.85 -33.33 -2.87
C VAL A 503 22.90 -33.09 -4.04
N ALA A 504 22.17 -31.98 -4.04
CA ALA A 504 21.39 -31.57 -5.20
C ALA A 504 22.29 -31.67 -6.45
N PRO A 505 22.00 -32.57 -7.42
CA PRO A 505 22.86 -32.83 -8.57
C PRO A 505 23.14 -31.60 -9.44
N ASN A 506 22.38 -30.51 -9.28
CA ASN A 506 22.59 -29.21 -9.91
C ASN A 506 22.20 -28.04 -8.99
N ASP A 507 22.66 -26.83 -9.31
CA ASP A 507 22.36 -25.61 -8.53
C ASP A 507 20.88 -25.22 -8.57
N THR A 508 20.14 -25.59 -9.63
CA THR A 508 18.71 -25.27 -9.77
C THR A 508 17.86 -25.96 -8.70
N GLU A 509 18.14 -27.23 -8.41
CA GLU A 509 17.45 -27.99 -7.36
C GLU A 509 17.74 -27.43 -5.96
N ARG A 510 18.91 -26.82 -5.72
CA ARG A 510 19.21 -26.14 -4.44
C ARG A 510 18.30 -24.94 -4.16
N ASN A 511 17.70 -24.37 -5.20
CA ASN A 511 16.77 -23.24 -5.11
C ASN A 511 15.30 -23.70 -4.93
N GLY A 512 15.05 -25.01 -4.87
CA GLY A 512 13.75 -25.60 -4.56
C GLY A 512 13.40 -25.54 -3.07
N GLN A 513 12.22 -26.04 -2.71
CA GLN A 513 11.67 -25.93 -1.35
C GLN A 513 11.89 -27.24 -0.58
N TYR A 514 12.54 -27.18 0.57
CA TYR A 514 12.90 -28.37 1.37
C TYR A 514 12.29 -28.27 2.77
N ALA A 515 11.86 -29.39 3.34
CA ALA A 515 11.35 -29.45 4.70
C ALA A 515 12.52 -29.38 5.70
N THR A 516 13.10 -28.21 5.91
CA THR A 516 14.28 -27.98 6.77
C THR A 516 13.94 -27.86 8.25
N ARG A 517 12.65 -27.80 8.59
CA ARG A 517 12.16 -27.81 9.97
C ARG A 517 10.77 -28.43 10.06
N LEU A 518 10.55 -29.25 11.09
CA LEU A 518 9.28 -29.93 11.35
C LEU A 518 8.73 -29.50 12.71
N PHE A 519 7.43 -29.22 12.78
CA PHE A 519 6.73 -28.94 14.03
C PHE A 519 5.68 -30.02 14.29
N PRO A 520 6.00 -31.03 15.11
CA PRO A 520 5.07 -32.10 15.44
C PRO A 520 3.85 -31.56 16.19
N PHE A 521 2.67 -32.08 15.86
CA PHE A 521 1.43 -31.70 16.52
C PHE A 521 0.63 -32.94 16.94
N SER A 522 -0.22 -32.76 17.94
CA SER A 522 -1.31 -33.67 18.26
C SER A 522 -2.63 -33.02 17.88
N PHE A 523 -3.46 -33.80 17.19
CA PHE A 523 -4.84 -33.44 16.90
C PHE A 523 -5.78 -34.14 17.87
N THR A 524 -6.66 -33.37 18.53
CA THR A 524 -7.70 -33.93 19.39
C THR A 524 -9.07 -33.49 18.89
N SER A 525 -10.07 -34.37 18.91
CA SER A 525 -11.46 -34.04 18.54
C SER A 525 -12.48 -34.86 19.34
N ASP A 526 -13.76 -34.55 19.15
CA ASP A 526 -14.91 -35.30 19.66
C ASP A 526 -14.94 -36.79 19.21
N VAL A 527 -14.28 -37.12 18.10
CA VAL A 527 -14.05 -38.48 17.61
C VAL A 527 -12.57 -38.85 17.68
N ALA A 528 -12.23 -40.13 17.41
CA ALA A 528 -10.84 -40.59 17.33
C ALA A 528 -10.11 -40.08 16.07
N ALA A 529 -10.14 -38.77 15.80
CA ALA A 529 -9.44 -38.17 14.65
C ALA A 529 -7.92 -38.06 14.87
N SER A 530 -7.43 -38.15 16.11
CA SER A 530 -5.99 -38.21 16.42
C SER A 530 -5.27 -39.31 15.65
N ASP A 531 -5.95 -40.43 15.44
CA ASP A 531 -5.41 -41.60 14.74
C ASP A 531 -5.31 -41.38 13.22
N LEU A 532 -6.01 -40.37 12.67
CA LEU A 532 -6.03 -40.07 11.23
C LEU A 532 -4.73 -39.40 10.77
N PHE A 533 -4.12 -38.57 11.61
CA PHE A 533 -2.88 -37.86 11.28
C PHE A 533 -1.62 -38.64 11.66
N GLY A 534 -1.72 -39.59 12.59
CA GLY A 534 -0.56 -40.34 13.08
C GLY A 534 0.53 -39.40 13.61
N ALA A 535 1.80 -39.67 13.28
CA ALA A 535 2.92 -38.78 13.58
C ALA A 535 3.02 -37.64 12.54
N GLY A 536 2.06 -36.72 12.59
CA GLY A 536 2.01 -35.56 11.70
C GLY A 536 2.86 -34.38 12.19
N ALA A 537 3.29 -33.54 11.26
CA ALA A 537 3.95 -32.26 11.53
C ALA A 537 3.53 -31.18 10.53
N TYR A 538 3.67 -29.92 10.95
CA TYR A 538 3.74 -28.79 10.03
C TYR A 538 5.16 -28.74 9.47
N GLU A 539 5.28 -28.68 8.14
CA GLU A 539 6.58 -28.69 7.45
C GLU A 539 6.94 -27.27 7.02
N TYR A 540 8.16 -26.83 7.37
CA TYR A 540 8.68 -25.50 7.05
C TYR A 540 10.00 -25.58 6.28
N ASP A 541 10.20 -24.62 5.38
CA ASP A 541 11.49 -24.26 4.83
C ASP A 541 11.98 -22.99 5.52
N LEU A 542 12.89 -23.16 6.48
CA LEU A 542 13.52 -22.10 7.25
C LEU A 542 15.03 -22.18 7.05
N ASP A 543 15.58 -21.28 6.22
CA ASP A 543 17.01 -21.24 5.93
C ASP A 543 17.42 -19.84 5.43
N GLU A 544 18.72 -19.66 5.24
CA GLU A 544 19.29 -18.56 4.48
C GLU A 544 20.07 -19.14 3.30
N ARG A 545 19.59 -18.89 2.08
CA ARG A 545 20.23 -19.37 0.85
C ARG A 545 20.44 -18.21 -0.10
N ASN A 546 21.65 -18.08 -0.62
CA ASN A 546 22.05 -17.00 -1.55
C ASN A 546 21.82 -15.58 -1.00
N GLY A 547 21.96 -15.38 0.32
CA GLY A 547 21.72 -14.08 0.97
C GLY A 547 20.24 -13.72 1.15
N VAL A 548 19.33 -14.66 0.89
CA VAL A 548 17.89 -14.51 1.12
C VAL A 548 17.50 -15.37 2.32
N SER A 549 17.01 -14.74 3.38
CA SER A 549 16.46 -15.41 4.56
C SER A 549 14.94 -15.52 4.42
N PHE A 550 14.38 -16.71 4.70
CA PHE A 550 12.95 -16.95 4.54
C PHE A 550 12.45 -17.97 5.57
N ALA A 551 11.15 -17.93 5.83
CA ALA A 551 10.42 -18.78 6.76
C ALA A 551 9.09 -19.20 6.11
N ARG A 552 9.16 -20.22 5.25
CA ARG A 552 8.07 -20.63 4.36
C ARG A 552 7.34 -21.83 4.94
N LEU A 553 6.04 -21.72 5.20
CA LEU A 553 5.20 -22.86 5.54
C LEU A 553 4.98 -23.70 4.29
N LEU A 554 5.46 -24.94 4.26
CA LEU A 554 5.34 -25.82 3.08
C LEU A 554 4.08 -26.66 3.13
N ARG A 555 3.77 -27.22 4.30
CA ARG A 555 2.61 -28.10 4.47
C ARG A 555 1.98 -27.93 5.84
N PHE A 556 0.66 -27.83 5.85
CA PHE A 556 -0.11 -27.92 7.08
C PHE A 556 -1.35 -28.81 6.92
N PRO A 557 -1.53 -29.80 7.80
CA PRO A 557 -2.69 -30.67 7.81
C PRO A 557 -3.85 -30.09 8.64
N PHE A 558 -5.07 -30.46 8.27
CA PHE A 558 -6.29 -30.11 9.00
C PHE A 558 -7.38 -31.16 8.77
N LEU A 559 -8.40 -31.16 9.63
CA LEU A 559 -9.55 -32.06 9.53
C LEU A 559 -10.80 -31.28 9.11
N ASP A 560 -11.47 -31.74 8.07
CA ASP A 560 -12.78 -31.21 7.66
C ASP A 560 -13.71 -32.35 7.22
N ARG A 561 -14.44 -32.90 8.19
CA ARG A 561 -15.40 -33.98 7.93
C ARG A 561 -16.63 -33.51 7.18
N ALA A 562 -17.06 -32.26 7.39
CA ALA A 562 -18.27 -31.75 6.78
C ALA A 562 -18.08 -31.65 5.26
N THR A 563 -16.93 -31.14 4.82
CA THR A 563 -16.54 -31.13 3.41
C THR A 563 -16.34 -32.54 2.86
N ALA A 564 -15.69 -33.44 3.61
CA ALA A 564 -15.47 -34.82 3.17
C ALA A 564 -16.76 -35.65 3.02
N ASN A 565 -17.82 -35.33 3.77
CA ASN A 565 -19.10 -36.01 3.68
C ASN A 565 -19.94 -35.62 2.44
N ARG A 566 -19.45 -34.67 1.63
CA ARG A 566 -20.15 -34.24 0.42
C ARG A 566 -20.06 -35.30 -0.67
N PRO A 567 -21.13 -35.53 -1.45
CA PRO A 567 -21.14 -36.55 -2.51
C PRO A 567 -20.06 -36.37 -3.58
N GLU A 568 -19.63 -35.12 -3.80
CA GLU A 568 -18.66 -34.76 -4.84
C GLU A 568 -17.20 -34.87 -4.36
N VAL A 569 -16.98 -35.11 -3.06
CA VAL A 569 -15.64 -35.17 -2.45
C VAL A 569 -15.32 -36.61 -2.06
N ASP A 570 -14.39 -37.22 -2.78
CA ASP A 570 -13.89 -38.57 -2.52
C ASP A 570 -12.75 -38.54 -1.49
N SER A 571 -13.08 -38.20 -0.24
CA SER A 571 -12.16 -38.29 0.90
C SER A 571 -12.70 -39.26 1.95
N ALA A 572 -11.95 -40.33 2.21
CA ALA A 572 -12.42 -41.40 3.10
C ALA A 572 -12.52 -41.00 4.58
N ASN A 573 -11.76 -40.00 5.01
CA ASN A 573 -11.62 -39.63 6.43
C ASN A 573 -11.64 -38.11 6.70
N GLY A 574 -11.66 -37.27 5.66
CA GLY A 574 -11.61 -35.81 5.78
C GLY A 574 -10.33 -35.25 6.37
N ALA A 575 -9.26 -36.05 6.40
CA ALA A 575 -7.92 -35.58 6.75
C ALA A 575 -7.27 -34.98 5.49
N PHE A 576 -7.19 -33.67 5.46
CA PHE A 576 -6.64 -32.92 4.34
C PHE A 576 -5.30 -32.29 4.69
N GLN A 577 -4.59 -31.83 3.66
CA GLN A 577 -3.38 -31.06 3.80
C GLN A 577 -3.28 -30.02 2.68
N TRP A 578 -2.88 -28.81 3.05
CA TRP A 578 -2.43 -27.81 2.09
C TRP A 578 -0.95 -27.97 1.80
N GLN A 579 -0.57 -27.97 0.52
CA GLN A 579 0.82 -27.89 0.06
C GLN A 579 1.06 -26.55 -0.62
N LEU A 580 2.02 -25.79 -0.11
CA LEU A 580 2.25 -24.39 -0.44
C LEU A 580 3.52 -24.25 -1.30
N PHE A 581 3.43 -23.41 -2.32
CA PHE A 581 4.48 -23.18 -3.30
C PHE A 581 4.76 -21.68 -3.43
N TYR A 582 6.02 -21.33 -3.22
CA TYR A 582 6.57 -19.99 -3.32
C TYR A 582 7.43 -19.86 -4.58
N ASP A 583 7.83 -18.63 -4.93
CA ASP A 583 8.81 -18.43 -5.99
C ASP A 583 10.16 -19.09 -5.67
N ALA A 584 10.74 -19.68 -6.71
CA ALA A 584 12.06 -20.30 -6.63
C ALA A 584 13.10 -19.22 -6.28
N LEU A 585 14.12 -19.59 -5.51
CA LEU A 585 15.12 -18.63 -5.02
C LEU A 585 15.98 -17.98 -6.11
N ASN A 586 15.94 -18.53 -7.33
CA ASN A 586 16.60 -18.02 -8.53
C ASN A 586 15.63 -17.46 -9.57
N SER A 587 14.35 -17.30 -9.23
CA SER A 587 13.36 -16.70 -10.11
C SER A 587 13.64 -15.20 -10.26
N GLU A 588 13.50 -14.67 -11.48
CA GLU A 588 13.49 -13.21 -11.70
C GLU A 588 12.25 -12.55 -11.07
N GLU A 589 11.18 -13.33 -10.83
CA GLU A 589 9.94 -12.88 -10.19
C GLU A 589 10.03 -12.82 -8.65
N LEU A 590 11.12 -13.31 -8.05
CA LEU A 590 11.28 -13.32 -6.59
C LEU A 590 11.48 -11.91 -6.04
N ASP A 591 10.59 -11.48 -5.15
CA ASP A 591 10.87 -10.36 -4.24
C ASP A 591 11.82 -10.84 -3.13
N VAL A 592 13.10 -10.51 -3.26
CA VAL A 592 14.14 -10.88 -2.29
C VAL A 592 13.94 -10.26 -0.91
N GLN A 593 13.22 -9.13 -0.82
CA GLN A 593 12.88 -8.50 0.46
C GLN A 593 11.68 -9.18 1.11
N ARG A 594 10.84 -9.86 0.31
CA ARG A 594 9.63 -10.54 0.76
C ARG A 594 9.56 -11.96 0.21
N PRO A 595 10.51 -12.84 0.57
CA PRO A 595 10.59 -14.16 -0.01
C PRO A 595 9.48 -15.12 0.43
N ASN A 596 8.60 -14.72 1.35
CA ASN A 596 7.51 -15.56 1.88
C ASN A 596 6.16 -15.30 1.20
N LEU A 597 6.11 -14.56 0.08
CA LEU A 597 4.87 -14.38 -0.68
C LEU A 597 4.47 -15.70 -1.37
N LEU A 598 3.35 -16.27 -0.93
CA LEU A 598 2.82 -17.53 -1.42
C LEU A 598 2.31 -17.37 -2.85
N LYS A 599 2.69 -18.23 -3.78
CA LYS A 599 2.28 -18.15 -5.20
C LYS A 599 1.12 -19.08 -5.52
N THR A 600 1.18 -20.32 -5.03
CA THR A 600 0.15 -21.33 -5.28
C THR A 600 0.01 -22.25 -4.08
N ALA A 601 -1.21 -22.68 -3.77
CA ALA A 601 -1.47 -23.74 -2.80
C ALA A 601 -2.35 -24.84 -3.40
N TYR A 602 -2.12 -26.09 -3.01
CA TYR A 602 -2.91 -27.25 -3.43
C TYR A 602 -3.51 -27.96 -2.23
N LEU A 603 -4.81 -28.22 -2.30
CA LEU A 603 -5.51 -29.05 -1.31
C LEU A 603 -5.45 -30.51 -1.74
N VAL A 604 -4.87 -31.35 -0.90
CA VAL A 604 -4.69 -32.79 -1.15
C VAL A 604 -5.14 -33.59 0.07
N ASP A 605 -5.20 -34.92 -0.08
CA ASP A 605 -5.32 -35.81 1.06
C ASP A 605 -4.09 -35.66 1.96
N PHE A 606 -4.29 -35.81 3.26
CA PHE A 606 -3.18 -35.89 4.19
C PHE A 606 -2.24 -37.03 3.79
N VAL A 607 -0.96 -36.69 3.63
CA VAL A 607 0.14 -37.63 3.45
C VAL A 607 1.04 -37.61 4.67
N ALA A 608 1.66 -38.75 4.96
CA ALA A 608 2.62 -38.84 6.06
C ALA A 608 3.72 -37.78 5.91
N THR A 609 4.11 -37.20 7.05
CA THR A 609 5.15 -36.17 7.13
C THR A 609 6.46 -36.62 6.53
N SER A 610 7.10 -35.73 5.76
CA SER A 610 8.42 -35.96 5.16
C SER A 610 9.51 -36.09 6.22
N ASP A 611 10.61 -36.77 5.91
CA ASP A 611 11.79 -36.71 6.77
C ASP A 611 12.37 -35.29 6.71
N CYS A 612 12.96 -34.83 7.82
CA CYS A 612 13.59 -33.52 7.86
C CYS A 612 14.75 -33.47 6.85
N GLY A 613 14.72 -32.45 5.99
CA GLY A 613 15.68 -32.19 4.92
C GLY A 613 15.23 -32.77 3.57
N ASP A 614 14.08 -33.44 3.52
CA ASP A 614 13.52 -33.92 2.27
C ASP A 614 13.10 -32.75 1.35
N GLY A 615 13.27 -32.98 0.05
CA GLY A 615 12.87 -32.07 -1.01
C GLY A 615 13.65 -32.30 -2.32
N PRO A 616 13.42 -31.46 -3.34
CA PRO A 616 12.45 -30.38 -3.36
C PRO A 616 11.00 -30.88 -3.34
N LEU A 617 10.07 -30.09 -2.77
CA LEU A 617 8.64 -30.39 -2.79
C LEU A 617 8.09 -30.40 -4.23
N ASP A 618 7.53 -31.53 -4.64
CA ASP A 618 6.89 -31.69 -5.95
C ASP A 618 5.42 -31.26 -5.96
N ARG A 619 4.98 -30.67 -7.07
CA ARG A 619 3.55 -30.34 -7.28
C ARG A 619 2.71 -31.61 -7.37
N PRO A 620 1.55 -31.67 -6.71
CA PRO A 620 0.71 -32.86 -6.75
C PRO A 620 0.08 -33.05 -8.13
N GLY A 621 -0.04 -34.31 -8.57
CA GLY A 621 -0.73 -34.64 -9.83
C GLY A 621 -2.26 -34.57 -9.73
N ARG A 622 -2.81 -34.75 -8.53
CA ARG A 622 -4.25 -34.65 -8.23
C ARG A 622 -4.48 -33.77 -7.01
N ALA A 623 -5.55 -32.99 -7.03
CA ALA A 623 -5.93 -32.11 -5.93
C ALA A 623 -7.45 -31.92 -5.86
N TYR A 624 -7.92 -31.52 -4.69
CA TYR A 624 -9.30 -31.07 -4.45
C TYR A 624 -9.49 -29.62 -4.89
N ALA A 625 -8.48 -28.79 -4.66
CA ALA A 625 -8.48 -27.39 -5.03
C ALA A 625 -7.06 -26.87 -5.30
N THR A 626 -6.98 -25.82 -6.11
CA THR A 626 -5.79 -24.98 -6.28
C THR A 626 -6.16 -23.54 -5.95
N VAL A 627 -5.31 -22.83 -5.21
CA VAL A 627 -5.43 -21.39 -4.94
C VAL A 627 -4.20 -20.69 -5.52
N GLU A 628 -4.41 -19.72 -6.40
CA GLU A 628 -3.37 -18.87 -6.98
C GLU A 628 -3.47 -17.46 -6.36
N TYR A 629 -2.33 -16.84 -6.06
CA TYR A 629 -2.24 -15.61 -5.30
C TYR A 629 -1.66 -14.49 -6.17
N GLU A 630 -2.24 -13.30 -6.04
CA GLU A 630 -1.78 -12.10 -6.72
C GLU A 630 -1.51 -10.98 -5.72
N TYR A 631 -0.38 -10.31 -5.87
CA TYR A 631 0.04 -9.24 -4.97
C TYR A 631 0.39 -7.99 -5.75
N GLN A 632 0.13 -6.83 -5.14
CA GLN A 632 0.52 -5.50 -5.62
C GLN A 632 1.25 -4.74 -4.51
N SER A 633 2.00 -3.69 -4.86
CA SER A 633 2.44 -2.74 -3.84
C SER A 633 1.22 -1.94 -3.33
N LEU A 634 1.26 -1.43 -2.11
CA LEU A 634 0.19 -0.57 -1.59
C LEU A 634 -0.02 0.65 -2.49
N SER A 635 1.06 1.25 -3.02
CA SER A 635 0.94 2.37 -3.96
C SER A 635 0.19 1.98 -5.23
N ASP A 636 0.50 0.82 -5.82
CA ASP A 636 -0.17 0.35 -7.02
C ASP A 636 -1.66 0.07 -6.74
N TYR A 637 -1.95 -0.60 -5.62
CA TYR A 637 -3.32 -0.88 -5.18
C TYR A 637 -4.16 0.40 -5.01
N LEU A 638 -3.60 1.40 -4.34
CA LEU A 638 -4.25 2.68 -4.11
C LEU A 638 -4.50 3.46 -5.41
N LEU A 639 -3.62 3.32 -6.40
CA LEU A 639 -3.79 3.95 -7.71
C LEU A 639 -4.80 3.21 -8.58
N ASP A 640 -4.82 1.87 -8.56
CA ASP A 640 -5.85 1.07 -9.24
C ASP A 640 -7.25 1.44 -8.74
N ARG A 641 -7.41 1.63 -7.42
CA ARG A 641 -8.65 2.11 -6.80
C ARG A 641 -9.13 3.48 -7.28
N LEU A 642 -8.22 4.37 -7.70
CA LEU A 642 -8.59 5.65 -8.28
C LEU A 642 -9.13 5.49 -9.71
N SER A 643 -8.76 4.41 -10.41
CA SER A 643 -9.16 4.12 -11.78
C SER A 643 -10.55 3.47 -11.90
N GLU A 644 -10.97 2.69 -10.90
CA GLU A 644 -12.25 1.94 -10.83
C GLU A 644 -13.42 2.78 -10.33
#